data_AF-A0AAD6G0G0-F1
#
_entry.id   AF-A0AAD6G0G0-F1
#
_cell.length_a   1.000
_cell.length_b   1.000
_cell.length_c   1.000
_cell.angle_alpha   90.00
_cell.angle_beta   90.00
_cell.angle_gamma   90.00
#
_symmetry.space_group_name_H-M   'P 1'
#
loop_
_entity.id
_entity.type
_entity.pdbx_description
1 polymer ?
#
loop_
_entity_poly.entity_id
_entity_poly.type
_entity_poly.pdbx_seq_one_letter_code
_entity_poly.pdbx_strand_id
1 'polypeptide(L)'
;MAKFTLHLQRLWALVPLLIMQAVLGGLAPNVTASSLPGLSSYVAGPGFPTSVFGSYYVSPALPTREPQPIIYDPVLDLTFPYELTNPDIIPESSDEVFYPVPKGNMNSQQKHALIESVKTNVSKIIKSSGSEAPCSKCKRALAAAKPAALYAPVLVPDALISMCKTFEFQSDDSCEENFAPQAFGAIWTQILAFADLQGLDGQYICHSLNSDFCEQPQTRDLDTSKLFPKPKPAQVHVPKASGERVKVLHMSDFHLDARYAVSAEANCTGGLCCRSDRHNADSEDHVLSPASAYGAFQCDTPYDLGLAALQAVGPLTGTGKGRKDESLAWTIYTGDLISHDSESQMSREYLEYTETSIFHMFKEYLSGPVFAALGNHDSSPENIDAPHSLPGRLGEQSSWNYQHLAGLWQHEGWISKETAEEASTHYGGYSVKTHFGLRVIAFNTDFWYNSNLFNMINTTNPDNSGIFSWMIDELQKAEDSNERVWLVGHVPSGWDGNGPIPDPTNLFYQIVDRYSPHVIANIFFGHNHEDQFMIYYANNGTVQNSNTALTTGWIGPSVTPLTNMNSGFRLYEVDTGDFNIYEAYTFFSNTSEYTSLRETGPTYRFEYSTRDTYGPAAGWEKDAPLNATFWHRVTEAMEKDISLITLQNHLQGRMSVKSPKCDTEACQKAKICYMRSGSVALGQQCPQGYASVQSAFKPT
;
A
#
# COMPACT_ATOMS: atom_id res chain seq x y z
N MET A 1 20.49 -8.91 54.31
CA MET A 1 21.08 -8.39 53.05
C MET A 1 20.27 -8.76 51.80
N ALA A 2 19.50 -9.85 51.74
CA ALA A 2 18.68 -10.20 50.56
C ALA A 2 17.38 -9.37 50.35
N LYS A 3 16.92 -8.60 51.34
CA LYS A 3 15.73 -7.72 51.22
C LYS A 3 16.05 -6.28 50.80
N PHE A 4 17.33 -5.89 50.79
CA PHE A 4 17.77 -4.55 50.37
C PHE A 4 18.03 -4.49 48.86
N THR A 5 18.39 -5.63 48.25
CA THR A 5 18.67 -5.79 46.81
C THR A 5 17.39 -5.79 45.96
N LEU A 6 16.27 -6.25 46.51
CA LEU A 6 14.97 -6.28 45.81
C LEU A 6 14.30 -4.91 45.69
N HIS A 7 14.64 -3.95 46.56
CA HIS A 7 14.15 -2.56 46.47
C HIS A 7 15.01 -1.71 45.52
N LEU A 8 16.31 -1.98 45.38
CA LEU A 8 17.16 -1.29 44.40
C LEU A 8 16.83 -1.68 42.95
N GLN A 9 16.47 -2.94 42.67
CA GLN A 9 16.06 -3.36 41.32
C GLN A 9 14.73 -2.75 40.86
N ARG A 10 13.79 -2.49 41.77
CA ARG A 10 12.54 -1.77 41.44
C ARG A 10 12.76 -0.27 41.21
N LEU A 11 13.75 0.34 41.88
CA LEU A 11 14.14 1.72 41.63
C LEU A 11 14.86 1.90 40.29
N TRP A 12 15.57 0.89 39.78
CA TRP A 12 16.23 0.94 38.47
C TRP A 12 15.33 0.58 37.28
N ALA A 13 14.19 -0.09 37.52
CA ALA A 13 13.16 -0.30 36.49
C ALA A 13 12.27 0.95 36.25
N LEU A 14 12.30 1.93 37.15
CA LEU A 14 11.58 3.20 37.02
C LEU A 14 12.42 4.30 36.36
N VAL A 15 13.74 4.14 36.28
CA VAL A 15 14.65 5.12 35.65
C VAL A 15 14.47 5.21 34.13
N PRO A 16 14.25 4.12 33.36
CA PRO A 16 13.90 4.22 31.95
C PRO A 16 12.53 4.87 31.74
N LEU A 17 11.57 4.61 32.63
CA LEU A 17 10.22 5.22 32.57
C LEU A 17 10.24 6.74 32.85
N LEU A 18 11.09 7.18 33.79
CA LEU A 18 11.28 8.60 34.13
C LEU A 18 12.14 9.34 33.09
N ILE A 19 13.11 8.66 32.45
CA ILE A 19 13.90 9.25 31.36
C ILE A 19 13.06 9.35 30.07
N MET A 20 12.16 8.40 29.81
CA MET A 20 11.22 8.46 28.68
C MET A 20 10.18 9.58 28.88
N GLN A 21 9.69 9.79 30.11
CA GLN A 21 8.85 10.97 30.44
C GLN A 21 9.61 12.30 30.40
N ALA A 22 10.91 12.33 30.71
CA ALA A 22 11.72 13.55 30.66
C ALA A 22 12.11 13.96 29.23
N VAL A 23 12.25 13.00 28.30
CA VAL A 23 12.46 13.29 26.87
C VAL A 23 11.14 13.65 26.18
N LEU A 24 10.01 13.03 26.57
CA LEU A 24 8.68 13.39 26.07
C LEU A 24 8.19 14.76 26.61
N GLY A 25 8.53 15.11 27.86
CA GLY A 25 8.14 16.39 28.48
C GLY A 25 8.94 17.61 28.00
N GLY A 26 10.01 17.42 27.23
CA GLY A 26 10.86 18.51 26.74
C GLY A 26 10.63 18.91 25.28
N LEU A 27 9.91 18.10 24.50
CA LEU A 27 9.78 18.26 23.04
C LEU A 27 8.33 18.31 22.54
N ALA A 28 7.35 18.06 23.40
CA ALA A 28 5.94 18.30 23.09
C ALA A 28 5.40 19.33 24.10
N PRO A 29 4.79 20.45 23.67
CA PRO A 29 3.82 21.08 24.54
C PRO A 29 2.79 20.00 24.93
N ASN A 30 2.42 19.93 26.21
CA ASN A 30 1.26 19.15 26.66
C ASN A 30 0.00 19.73 25.99
N VAL A 31 -0.19 19.46 24.70
CA VAL A 31 -1.39 19.80 23.98
C VAL A 31 -2.35 18.63 24.22
N THR A 32 -3.04 18.70 25.36
CA THR A 32 -4.25 17.90 25.56
C THR A 32 -5.21 18.28 24.44
N ALA A 33 -5.64 17.29 23.65
CA ALA A 33 -6.55 17.54 22.54
C ALA A 33 -7.78 18.32 23.02
N SER A 34 -8.22 19.32 22.27
CA SER A 34 -9.30 20.23 22.71
C SER A 34 -10.63 19.50 22.97
N SER A 35 -10.84 18.37 22.27
CA SER A 35 -11.79 17.30 22.61
C SER A 35 -11.45 16.04 21.82
N LEU A 36 -11.47 14.86 22.46
CA LEU A 36 -11.30 13.58 21.77
C LEU A 36 -12.60 13.16 21.07
N PRO A 37 -12.54 12.48 19.90
CA PRO A 37 -13.73 12.05 19.17
C PRO A 37 -14.51 10.93 19.89
N GLY A 38 -13.83 10.19 20.78
CA GLY A 38 -14.37 9.12 21.61
C GLY A 38 -13.48 8.89 22.84
N LEU A 39 -13.28 7.62 23.22
CA LEU A 39 -12.38 7.26 24.32
C LEU A 39 -10.92 7.54 23.96
N SER A 40 -10.09 7.86 24.96
CA SER A 40 -8.64 8.02 24.78
C SER A 40 -7.90 6.71 24.53
N SER A 41 -8.48 5.60 24.95
CA SER A 41 -7.91 4.26 24.83
C SER A 41 -9.00 3.19 24.90
N TYR A 42 -8.77 2.07 24.22
CA TYR A 42 -9.56 0.86 24.25
C TYR A 42 -8.65 -0.35 24.44
N VAL A 43 -8.97 -1.20 25.40
CA VAL A 43 -8.26 -2.45 25.67
C VAL A 43 -9.09 -3.59 25.09
N ALA A 44 -8.56 -4.30 24.10
CA ALA A 44 -9.25 -5.45 23.55
C ALA A 44 -9.38 -6.58 24.59
N GLY A 45 -10.44 -7.39 24.44
CA GLY A 45 -10.57 -8.62 25.22
C GLY A 45 -9.41 -9.58 24.92
N PRO A 46 -9.10 -10.53 25.82
CA PRO A 46 -8.11 -11.56 25.51
C PRO A 46 -8.62 -12.50 24.42
N GLY A 47 -7.74 -12.80 23.45
CA GLY A 47 -7.97 -13.77 22.39
C GLY A 47 -8.99 -13.33 21.35
N PHE A 48 -9.30 -14.28 20.48
CA PHE A 48 -10.16 -14.05 19.35
C PHE A 48 -11.67 -14.09 19.72
N PRO A 49 -12.48 -13.09 19.33
CA PRO A 49 -13.93 -13.09 19.53
C PRO A 49 -14.61 -14.12 18.60
N THR A 50 -14.91 -15.30 19.14
CA THR A 50 -15.47 -16.44 18.38
C THR A 50 -16.91 -16.25 17.88
N SER A 51 -17.56 -15.12 18.16
CA SER A 51 -18.89 -14.80 17.64
C SER A 51 -18.89 -14.06 16.31
N VAL A 52 -17.71 -13.68 15.79
CA VAL A 52 -17.60 -12.88 14.55
C VAL A 52 -17.93 -13.68 13.31
N PHE A 53 -17.57 -14.96 13.28
CA PHE A 53 -17.88 -15.88 12.19
C PHE A 53 -18.85 -16.96 12.68
N GLY A 54 -19.65 -17.51 11.77
CA GLY A 54 -20.67 -18.50 12.12
C GLY A 54 -20.10 -19.85 12.58
N SER A 55 -18.90 -20.22 12.10
CA SER A 55 -18.24 -21.48 12.41
C SER A 55 -16.74 -21.42 12.10
N TYR A 56 -15.99 -22.42 12.59
CA TYR A 56 -14.53 -22.47 12.54
C TYR A 56 -14.06 -23.92 12.37
N TYR A 57 -12.97 -24.11 11.62
CA TYR A 57 -12.20 -25.33 11.69
C TYR A 57 -11.37 -25.38 12.98
N VAL A 58 -10.81 -24.22 13.36
CA VAL A 58 -10.07 -24.02 14.61
C VAL A 58 -10.63 -22.77 15.30
N SER A 59 -11.25 -22.92 16.47
CA SER A 59 -11.81 -21.81 17.27
C SER A 59 -11.13 -21.73 18.64
N PRO A 60 -9.93 -21.15 18.71
CA PRO A 60 -9.24 -21.02 19.98
C PRO A 60 -9.87 -19.84 20.75
N ALA A 61 -10.60 -20.14 21.84
CA ALA A 61 -11.15 -19.10 22.71
C ALA A 61 -10.06 -18.33 23.51
N LEU A 62 -8.81 -18.81 23.47
CA LEU A 62 -7.63 -18.21 24.07
C LEU A 62 -6.57 -17.96 23.00
N PRO A 63 -5.72 -16.93 23.12
CA PRO A 63 -4.70 -16.54 22.15
C PRO A 63 -3.50 -17.52 22.12
N THR A 64 -3.77 -18.79 21.89
CA THR A 64 -2.77 -19.88 21.93
C THR A 64 -2.46 -20.45 20.55
N ARG A 65 -3.33 -20.19 19.57
CA ARG A 65 -3.23 -20.64 18.17
C ARG A 65 -4.01 -19.65 17.31
N GLU A 66 -3.70 -19.60 16.03
CA GLU A 66 -4.45 -18.79 15.07
C GLU A 66 -5.87 -19.35 14.87
N PRO A 67 -6.91 -18.51 14.91
CA PRO A 67 -8.26 -18.86 14.50
C PRO A 67 -8.34 -19.21 13.01
N GLN A 68 -9.12 -20.22 12.66
CA GLN A 68 -9.40 -20.57 11.26
C GLN A 68 -10.92 -20.58 11.04
N PRO A 69 -11.52 -19.43 10.71
CA PRO A 69 -12.94 -19.35 10.42
C PRO A 69 -13.28 -20.12 9.13
N ILE A 70 -14.45 -20.75 9.12
CA ILE A 70 -15.02 -21.37 7.91
C ILE A 70 -15.68 -20.24 7.12
N ILE A 71 -15.09 -19.87 5.99
CA ILE A 71 -15.55 -18.78 5.14
C ILE A 71 -16.37 -19.35 3.98
N TYR A 72 -17.63 -18.93 3.91
CA TYR A 72 -18.46 -19.10 2.73
C TYR A 72 -18.38 -17.83 1.88
N ASP A 73 -18.07 -18.01 0.61
CA ASP A 73 -18.00 -16.94 -0.36
C ASP A 73 -19.34 -16.75 -1.08
N PRO A 74 -20.00 -15.59 -0.95
CA PRO A 74 -21.29 -15.35 -1.57
C PRO A 74 -21.21 -15.03 -3.07
N VAL A 75 -20.03 -14.70 -3.60
CA VAL A 75 -19.81 -14.37 -5.02
C VAL A 75 -19.47 -15.64 -5.80
N LEU A 76 -18.59 -16.46 -5.25
CA LEU A 76 -18.16 -17.72 -5.84
C LEU A 76 -19.10 -18.90 -5.51
N ASP A 77 -19.99 -18.73 -4.53
CA ASP A 77 -20.91 -19.75 -4.03
C ASP A 77 -20.20 -21.03 -3.57
N LEU A 78 -19.16 -20.87 -2.76
CA LEU A 78 -18.35 -21.97 -2.24
C LEU A 78 -17.94 -21.76 -0.78
N THR A 79 -17.48 -22.82 -0.13
CA THR A 79 -16.81 -22.72 1.18
C THR A 79 -15.36 -23.11 1.00
N PHE A 80 -14.44 -22.25 1.43
CA PHE A 80 -13.01 -22.48 1.31
C PHE A 80 -12.55 -23.65 2.20
N PRO A 81 -11.60 -24.48 1.74
CA PRO A 81 -11.14 -25.65 2.47
C PRO A 81 -10.25 -25.31 3.66
N TYR A 82 -10.16 -26.22 4.63
CA TYR A 82 -9.34 -26.07 5.84
C TYR A 82 -7.85 -25.88 5.53
N GLU A 83 -7.35 -26.60 4.54
CA GLU A 83 -5.94 -26.64 4.17
C GLU A 83 -5.44 -25.28 3.67
N LEU A 84 -6.33 -24.43 3.15
CA LEU A 84 -5.96 -23.13 2.57
C LEU A 84 -5.32 -22.18 3.59
N THR A 85 -5.77 -22.24 4.85
CA THR A 85 -5.30 -21.41 5.98
C THR A 85 -4.52 -22.20 7.02
N ASN A 86 -4.06 -23.40 6.68
CA ASN A 86 -3.25 -24.19 7.60
C ASN A 86 -1.83 -23.59 7.65
N PRO A 87 -1.31 -23.23 8.84
CA PRO A 87 0.04 -22.67 8.97
C PRO A 87 1.15 -23.64 8.57
N ASP A 88 0.91 -24.97 8.67
CA ASP A 88 1.94 -25.99 8.52
C ASP A 88 1.89 -26.72 7.16
N ILE A 89 0.78 -26.61 6.43
CA ILE A 89 0.55 -27.32 5.17
C ILE A 89 -0.05 -26.32 4.19
N ILE A 90 0.79 -25.79 3.31
CA ILE A 90 0.40 -24.82 2.29
C ILE A 90 0.11 -25.57 0.99
N PRO A 91 -1.11 -25.47 0.42
CA PRO A 91 -1.42 -26.08 -0.87
C PRO A 91 -0.57 -25.47 -2.00
N GLU A 92 -0.18 -26.29 -2.98
CA GLU A 92 0.39 -25.77 -4.22
C GLU A 92 -0.66 -25.00 -5.01
N SER A 93 -0.28 -23.87 -5.60
CA SER A 93 -1.17 -23.08 -6.46
C SER A 93 -1.59 -23.86 -7.71
N SER A 94 -2.89 -23.84 -8.00
CA SER A 94 -3.47 -24.32 -9.26
C SER A 94 -3.89 -23.19 -10.20
N ASP A 95 -3.37 -21.99 -10.00
CA ASP A 95 -3.74 -20.81 -10.78
C ASP A 95 -3.47 -21.01 -12.26
N GLU A 96 -4.38 -20.51 -13.11
CA GLU A 96 -4.21 -20.59 -14.55
C GLU A 96 -3.04 -19.70 -15.00
N VAL A 97 -2.09 -20.29 -15.72
CA VAL A 97 -0.93 -19.58 -16.25
C VAL A 97 -1.17 -19.15 -17.70
N PHE A 98 -0.96 -17.86 -17.97
CA PHE A 98 -1.22 -17.25 -19.28
C PHE A 98 0.05 -17.00 -20.08
N TYR A 99 0.06 -17.44 -21.35
CA TYR A 99 1.17 -17.26 -22.28
C TYR A 99 0.75 -16.56 -23.58
N PRO A 100 1.67 -15.81 -24.22
CA PRO A 100 1.47 -15.34 -25.59
C PRO A 100 1.15 -16.49 -26.55
N VAL A 101 0.29 -16.24 -27.54
CA VAL A 101 0.05 -17.21 -28.62
C VAL A 101 1.32 -17.34 -29.48
N PRO A 102 1.89 -18.55 -29.65
CA PRO A 102 3.10 -18.73 -30.46
C PRO A 102 2.92 -18.26 -31.90
N LYS A 103 3.88 -17.48 -32.41
CA LYS A 103 3.94 -17.04 -33.81
C LYS A 103 4.38 -18.21 -34.69
N GLY A 104 3.42 -18.97 -35.21
CA GLY A 104 3.70 -20.05 -36.16
C GLY A 104 3.80 -21.43 -35.52
N ASN A 105 3.96 -22.45 -36.36
CA ASN A 105 3.78 -23.85 -35.97
C ASN A 105 5.11 -24.59 -35.93
N MET A 106 5.83 -24.45 -34.81
CA MET A 106 7.05 -25.23 -34.53
C MET A 106 6.68 -26.49 -33.74
N ASN A 107 7.27 -27.63 -34.12
CA ASN A 107 7.19 -28.84 -33.31
C ASN A 107 8.06 -28.72 -32.03
N SER A 108 7.89 -29.67 -31.10
CA SER A 108 8.62 -29.62 -29.82
C SER A 108 10.15 -29.57 -29.98
N GLN A 109 10.72 -30.35 -30.90
CA GLN A 109 12.16 -30.36 -31.13
C GLN A 109 12.68 -29.01 -31.66
N GLN A 110 11.92 -28.37 -32.57
CA GLN A 110 12.24 -27.05 -33.09
C GLN A 110 12.19 -25.98 -32.01
N LYS A 111 11.19 -26.05 -31.11
CA LYS A 111 11.07 -25.12 -29.97
C LYS A 111 12.27 -25.24 -29.02
N HIS A 112 12.66 -26.45 -28.62
CA HIS A 112 13.83 -26.65 -27.76
C HIS A 112 15.14 -26.20 -28.43
N ALA A 113 15.32 -26.49 -29.72
CA ALA A 113 16.48 -26.02 -30.46
C ALA A 113 16.54 -24.48 -30.55
N LEU A 114 15.39 -23.82 -30.69
CA LEU A 114 15.29 -22.36 -30.64
C LEU A 114 15.69 -21.83 -29.27
N ILE A 115 15.17 -22.39 -28.17
CA ILE A 115 15.51 -21.96 -26.80
C ILE A 115 17.02 -22.06 -26.55
N GLU A 116 17.65 -23.17 -26.91
CA GLU A 116 19.10 -23.33 -26.72
C GLU A 116 19.92 -22.37 -27.60
N SER A 117 19.46 -22.10 -28.83
CA SER A 117 20.09 -21.10 -29.70
C SER A 117 19.97 -19.69 -29.10
N VAL A 118 18.80 -19.34 -28.55
CA VAL A 118 18.55 -18.07 -27.87
C VAL A 118 19.43 -17.93 -26.63
N LYS A 119 19.44 -18.93 -25.74
CA LYS A 119 20.30 -18.94 -24.52
C LYS A 119 21.77 -18.77 -24.88
N THR A 120 22.24 -19.46 -25.92
CA THR A 120 23.62 -19.33 -26.42
C THR A 120 23.91 -17.90 -26.92
N ASN A 121 22.99 -17.32 -27.69
CA ASN A 121 23.15 -15.96 -28.21
C ASN A 121 23.15 -14.91 -27.08
N VAL A 122 22.17 -14.98 -26.17
CA VAL A 122 22.08 -14.10 -24.99
C VAL A 122 23.34 -14.23 -24.14
N SER A 123 23.80 -15.46 -23.88
CA SER A 123 25.04 -15.69 -23.12
C SER A 123 26.26 -15.07 -23.78
N LYS A 124 26.36 -15.14 -25.11
CA LYS A 124 27.44 -14.50 -25.87
C LYS A 124 27.38 -12.97 -25.76
N ILE A 125 26.18 -12.39 -25.71
CA ILE A 125 25.98 -10.94 -25.53
C ILE A 125 26.44 -10.52 -24.13
N ILE A 126 25.95 -11.19 -23.09
CA ILE A 126 26.28 -10.87 -21.69
C ILE A 126 27.80 -10.99 -21.46
N LYS A 127 28.42 -12.07 -21.94
CA LYS A 127 29.86 -12.34 -21.77
C LYS A 127 30.77 -11.52 -22.68
N SER A 128 30.23 -10.70 -23.58
CA SER A 128 31.06 -9.92 -24.52
C SER A 128 31.88 -8.85 -23.79
N SER A 129 33.20 -8.84 -24.02
CA SER A 129 34.15 -7.92 -23.37
C SER A 129 34.39 -6.61 -24.14
N GLY A 130 33.42 -6.21 -24.98
CA GLY A 130 33.54 -4.99 -25.80
C GLY A 130 33.28 -3.70 -25.01
N SER A 131 33.62 -2.55 -25.60
CA SER A 131 33.37 -1.21 -25.06
C SER A 131 31.91 -0.75 -25.17
N GLU A 132 30.96 -1.69 -25.25
CA GLU A 132 29.52 -1.41 -25.32
C GLU A 132 29.02 -0.95 -23.94
N ALA A 133 28.23 0.12 -23.91
CA ALA A 133 27.63 0.61 -22.67
C ALA A 133 26.72 -0.48 -22.04
N PRO A 134 26.67 -0.59 -20.69
CA PRO A 134 25.85 -1.59 -20.00
C PRO A 134 24.39 -1.62 -20.48
N CYS A 135 23.81 -0.43 -20.70
CA CYS A 135 22.41 -0.30 -21.10
C CYS A 135 22.15 -0.87 -22.49
N SER A 136 23.01 -0.53 -23.46
CA SER A 136 22.92 -1.08 -24.82
C SER A 136 23.10 -2.59 -24.82
N LYS A 137 24.03 -3.12 -24.00
CA LYS A 137 24.27 -4.56 -23.87
C LYS A 137 23.04 -5.28 -23.28
N CYS A 138 22.45 -4.75 -22.21
CA CYS A 138 21.25 -5.31 -21.61
C CYS A 138 20.07 -5.33 -22.59
N LYS A 139 19.78 -4.19 -23.24
CA LYS A 139 18.70 -4.07 -24.23
C LYS A 139 18.90 -5.03 -25.41
N ARG A 140 20.14 -5.18 -25.87
CA ARG A 140 20.50 -6.15 -26.93
C ARG A 140 20.33 -7.59 -26.48
N ALA A 141 20.64 -7.92 -25.23
CA ALA A 141 20.40 -9.24 -24.65
C ALA A 141 18.88 -9.55 -24.58
N LEU A 142 18.07 -8.61 -24.10
CA LEU A 142 16.61 -8.72 -24.08
C LEU A 142 16.06 -8.91 -25.51
N ALA A 143 16.48 -8.08 -26.46
CA ALA A 143 16.07 -8.20 -27.86
C ALA A 143 16.43 -9.57 -28.47
N ALA A 144 17.58 -10.14 -28.09
CA ALA A 144 17.99 -11.47 -28.51
C ALA A 144 17.18 -12.59 -27.85
N ALA A 145 16.58 -12.34 -26.67
CA ALA A 145 15.70 -13.28 -25.97
C ALA A 145 14.27 -13.31 -26.55
N LYS A 146 13.79 -12.20 -27.13
CA LYS A 146 12.42 -12.05 -27.67
C LYS A 146 11.91 -13.20 -28.55
N PRO A 147 12.70 -13.82 -29.45
CA PRO A 147 12.24 -14.97 -30.22
C PRO A 147 11.76 -16.15 -29.38
N ALA A 148 12.34 -16.38 -28.19
CA ALA A 148 11.89 -17.44 -27.30
C ALA A 148 10.43 -17.22 -26.87
N ALA A 149 10.09 -16.01 -26.42
CA ALA A 149 8.73 -15.64 -26.02
C ALA A 149 7.74 -15.63 -27.20
N LEU A 150 8.20 -15.26 -28.40
CA LEU A 150 7.32 -15.22 -29.58
C LEU A 150 7.00 -16.60 -30.15
N TYR A 151 7.90 -17.58 -30.08
CA TYR A 151 7.76 -18.86 -30.79
C TYR A 151 7.66 -20.09 -29.87
N ALA A 152 8.20 -20.01 -28.66
CA ALA A 152 8.20 -21.08 -27.67
C ALA A 152 7.91 -20.57 -26.22
N PRO A 153 6.85 -19.76 -26.01
CA PRO A 153 6.61 -19.06 -24.74
C PRO A 153 6.57 -19.98 -23.50
N VAL A 154 5.96 -21.16 -23.61
CA VAL A 154 5.86 -22.13 -22.50
C VAL A 154 7.24 -22.64 -22.03
N LEU A 155 8.29 -22.54 -22.84
CA LEU A 155 9.65 -22.96 -22.48
C LEU A 155 10.51 -21.81 -21.94
N VAL A 156 9.98 -20.59 -21.89
CA VAL A 156 10.72 -19.40 -21.44
C VAL A 156 10.99 -19.42 -19.94
N PRO A 157 10.06 -19.80 -19.04
CA PRO A 157 10.33 -19.90 -17.60
C PRO A 157 11.59 -20.73 -17.28
N ASP A 158 11.66 -21.97 -17.76
CA ASP A 158 12.85 -22.84 -17.59
C ASP A 158 14.14 -22.21 -18.14
N ALA A 159 14.03 -21.47 -19.24
CA ALA A 159 15.16 -20.75 -19.82
C ALA A 159 15.59 -19.57 -18.93
N LEU A 160 14.67 -18.82 -18.32
CA LEU A 160 14.94 -17.75 -17.37
C LEU A 160 15.63 -18.30 -16.12
N ILE A 161 15.09 -19.38 -15.54
CA ILE A 161 15.69 -20.09 -14.40
C ILE A 161 17.13 -20.51 -14.73
N SER A 162 17.32 -21.21 -15.85
CA SER A 162 18.64 -21.68 -16.29
C SER A 162 19.64 -20.53 -16.47
N MET A 163 19.20 -19.40 -17.03
CA MET A 163 20.05 -18.24 -17.25
C MET A 163 20.34 -17.50 -15.93
N CYS A 164 19.35 -17.35 -15.05
CA CYS A 164 19.50 -16.76 -13.72
C CYS A 164 20.61 -17.47 -12.91
N LYS A 165 20.57 -18.82 -12.86
CA LYS A 165 21.60 -19.64 -12.21
C LYS A 165 22.96 -19.54 -12.90
N THR A 166 23.00 -19.59 -14.22
CA THR A 166 24.25 -19.54 -15.00
C THR A 166 25.02 -18.23 -14.80
N PHE A 167 24.31 -17.13 -14.57
CA PHE A 167 24.90 -15.80 -14.39
C PHE A 167 24.92 -15.34 -12.92
N GLU A 168 24.50 -16.19 -11.98
CA GLU A 168 24.44 -15.90 -10.55
C GLU A 168 23.69 -14.58 -10.27
N PHE A 169 22.60 -14.34 -11.02
CA PHE A 169 21.79 -13.14 -10.80
C PHE A 169 21.05 -13.18 -9.46
N GLN A 170 20.68 -14.38 -9.01
CA GLN A 170 20.10 -14.65 -7.71
C GLN A 170 20.59 -16.03 -7.22
N SER A 171 20.19 -16.42 -6.00
CA SER A 171 20.43 -17.79 -5.52
C SER A 171 19.68 -18.81 -6.38
N ASP A 172 20.14 -20.07 -6.38
CA ASP A 172 19.50 -21.13 -7.16
C ASP A 172 18.03 -21.32 -6.79
N ASP A 173 17.69 -21.23 -5.50
CA ASP A 173 16.32 -21.38 -5.02
C ASP A 173 15.46 -20.17 -5.43
N SER A 174 15.97 -18.94 -5.24
CA SER A 174 15.27 -17.72 -5.67
C SER A 174 15.04 -17.68 -7.18
N CYS A 175 15.96 -18.20 -7.99
CA CYS A 175 15.76 -18.33 -9.43
C CYS A 175 14.58 -19.26 -9.75
N GLU A 176 14.45 -20.40 -9.07
CA GLU A 176 13.34 -21.34 -9.28
C GLU A 176 12.02 -20.74 -8.80
N GLU A 177 11.99 -20.15 -7.60
CA GLU A 177 10.80 -19.54 -7.02
C GLU A 177 10.27 -18.38 -7.86
N ASN A 178 11.12 -17.42 -8.22
CA ASN A 178 10.69 -16.19 -8.89
C ASN A 178 10.33 -16.41 -10.36
N PHE A 179 11.01 -17.33 -11.05
CA PHE A 179 10.82 -17.57 -12.49
C PHE A 179 10.02 -18.82 -12.80
N ALA A 180 9.42 -19.47 -11.79
CA ALA A 180 8.41 -20.49 -12.01
C ALA A 180 7.25 -19.95 -12.88
N PRO A 181 6.59 -20.81 -13.68
CA PRO A 181 5.44 -20.42 -14.50
C PRO A 181 4.33 -19.69 -13.74
N GLN A 182 4.01 -20.17 -12.54
CA GLN A 182 2.94 -19.63 -11.67
C GLN A 182 3.35 -18.35 -10.95
N ALA A 183 4.64 -18.09 -10.78
CA ALA A 183 5.18 -16.84 -10.27
C ALA A 183 5.38 -15.85 -11.44
N PHE A 184 6.54 -15.19 -11.53
CA PHE A 184 6.78 -14.18 -12.55
C PHE A 184 7.27 -14.74 -13.90
N GLY A 185 7.53 -16.04 -14.03
CA GLY A 185 8.08 -16.64 -15.26
C GLY A 185 7.19 -16.42 -16.49
N ALA A 186 5.88 -16.64 -16.33
CA ALA A 186 4.92 -16.38 -17.41
C ALA A 186 4.73 -14.89 -17.68
N ILE A 187 4.74 -14.06 -16.64
CA ILE A 187 4.65 -12.59 -16.76
C ILE A 187 5.85 -12.06 -17.55
N TRP A 188 7.08 -12.44 -17.19
CA TRP A 188 8.29 -12.09 -17.94
C TRP A 188 8.25 -12.56 -19.40
N THR A 189 7.63 -13.71 -19.66
CA THR A 189 7.40 -14.19 -21.03
C THR A 189 6.50 -13.23 -21.82
N GLN A 190 5.44 -12.71 -21.20
CA GLN A 190 4.58 -11.70 -21.80
C GLN A 190 5.33 -10.38 -22.03
N ILE A 191 6.10 -9.90 -21.04
CA ILE A 191 6.93 -8.69 -21.18
C ILE A 191 7.88 -8.81 -22.37
N LEU A 192 8.64 -9.91 -22.45
CA LEU A 192 9.57 -10.16 -23.57
C LEU A 192 8.86 -10.20 -24.93
N ALA A 193 7.63 -10.70 -25.00
CA ALA A 193 6.88 -10.76 -26.24
C ALA A 193 6.40 -9.38 -26.71
N PHE A 194 5.95 -8.52 -25.81
CA PHE A 194 5.21 -7.30 -26.16
C PHE A 194 5.99 -5.99 -26.00
N ALA A 195 6.94 -5.90 -25.07
CA ALA A 195 7.72 -4.69 -24.85
C ALA A 195 8.61 -4.30 -26.04
N ASP A 196 8.84 -3.01 -26.22
CA ASP A 196 9.90 -2.48 -27.08
C ASP A 196 11.28 -2.58 -26.40
N LEU A 197 11.86 -3.79 -26.45
CA LEU A 197 13.11 -4.12 -25.77
C LEU A 197 14.33 -3.30 -26.24
N GLN A 198 14.26 -2.64 -27.39
CA GLN A 198 15.31 -1.73 -27.87
C GLN A 198 14.98 -0.25 -27.65
N GLY A 199 13.73 0.08 -27.28
CA GLY A 199 13.27 1.43 -26.98
C GLY A 199 13.27 1.77 -25.48
N LEU A 200 12.29 2.56 -25.06
CA LEU A 200 12.14 3.05 -23.69
C LEU A 200 11.75 1.93 -22.73
N ASP A 201 10.84 1.03 -23.14
CA ASP A 201 10.45 -0.16 -22.39
C ASP A 201 11.68 -0.98 -21.97
N GLY A 202 12.58 -1.27 -22.93
CA GLY A 202 13.82 -1.98 -22.65
C GLY A 202 14.75 -1.26 -21.67
N GLN A 203 14.71 0.07 -21.61
CA GLN A 203 15.49 0.83 -20.62
C GLN A 203 14.90 0.68 -19.22
N TYR A 204 13.57 0.77 -19.07
CA TYR A 204 12.88 0.49 -17.81
C TYR A 204 13.15 -0.93 -17.32
N ILE A 205 13.02 -1.93 -18.20
CA ILE A 205 13.28 -3.34 -17.85
C ILE A 205 14.73 -3.51 -17.38
N CYS A 206 15.70 -2.98 -18.12
CA CYS A 206 17.10 -3.10 -17.75
C CYS A 206 17.42 -2.41 -16.42
N HIS A 207 16.85 -1.22 -16.18
CA HIS A 207 17.00 -0.51 -14.90
C HIS A 207 16.39 -1.30 -13.73
N SER A 208 15.21 -1.88 -13.92
CA SER A 208 14.54 -2.71 -12.91
C SER A 208 15.32 -3.97 -12.58
N LEU A 209 15.93 -4.62 -13.58
CA LEU A 209 16.77 -5.80 -13.35
C LEU A 209 18.03 -5.45 -12.55
N ASN A 210 18.64 -4.30 -12.83
CA ASN A 210 19.74 -3.72 -12.06
C ASN A 210 19.92 -2.24 -12.43
N SER A 211 19.97 -1.35 -11.44
CA SER A 211 20.15 0.09 -11.67
C SER A 211 21.47 0.45 -12.38
N ASP A 212 22.47 -0.42 -12.33
CA ASP A 212 23.75 -0.25 -13.03
C ASP A 212 23.67 -0.62 -14.53
N PHE A 213 22.62 -1.31 -14.96
CA PHE A 213 22.45 -1.67 -16.37
C PHE A 213 21.97 -0.47 -17.17
N CYS A 214 20.93 0.23 -16.72
CA CYS A 214 20.46 1.46 -17.35
C CYS A 214 20.13 2.50 -16.28
N GLU A 215 20.36 3.76 -16.63
CA GLU A 215 19.85 4.89 -15.84
C GLU A 215 18.33 4.85 -15.79
N GLN A 216 17.77 5.26 -14.66
CA GLN A 216 16.33 5.40 -14.48
C GLN A 216 15.78 6.36 -15.52
N PRO A 217 14.79 5.95 -16.32
CA PRO A 217 14.16 6.84 -17.27
C PRO A 217 13.59 8.08 -16.57
N GLN A 218 13.78 9.24 -17.20
CA GLN A 218 13.33 10.52 -16.68
C GLN A 218 11.88 10.78 -17.08
N THR A 219 11.20 11.62 -16.28
CA THR A 219 9.86 12.11 -16.61
C THR A 219 9.90 12.87 -17.94
N ARG A 220 8.99 12.54 -18.86
CA ARG A 220 8.87 13.22 -20.16
C ARG A 220 7.88 14.38 -20.10
N ASP A 221 8.09 15.35 -20.99
CA ASP A 221 7.13 16.44 -21.21
C ASP A 221 5.80 15.88 -21.73
N LEU A 222 4.69 16.38 -21.16
CA LEU A 222 3.33 16.01 -21.53
C LEU A 222 2.66 17.15 -22.31
N ASP A 223 2.07 16.83 -23.48
CA ASP A 223 1.17 17.75 -24.17
C ASP A 223 -0.25 17.63 -23.60
N THR A 224 -0.63 18.59 -22.76
CA THR A 224 -1.96 18.63 -22.13
C THR A 224 -2.99 19.43 -22.92
N SER A 225 -2.64 19.97 -24.10
CA SER A 225 -3.48 20.91 -24.85
C SER A 225 -4.85 20.35 -25.28
N LYS A 226 -4.94 19.01 -25.41
CA LYS A 226 -6.18 18.29 -25.77
C LYS A 226 -6.57 17.24 -24.74
N LEU A 227 -5.92 17.25 -23.57
CA LEU A 227 -6.14 16.22 -22.55
C LEU A 227 -7.48 16.41 -21.84
N PHE A 228 -7.84 17.66 -21.52
CA PHE A 228 -9.03 17.96 -20.72
C PHE A 228 -10.20 18.44 -21.58
N PRO A 229 -11.44 17.97 -21.32
CA PRO A 229 -12.62 18.41 -22.08
C PRO A 229 -12.90 19.91 -21.97
N LYS A 230 -12.64 20.51 -20.80
CA LYS A 230 -12.73 21.95 -20.55
C LYS A 230 -11.43 22.46 -19.91
N PRO A 231 -11.04 23.74 -20.11
CA PRO A 231 -9.92 24.33 -19.38
C PRO A 231 -10.28 24.57 -17.91
N LYS A 232 -9.26 24.69 -17.05
CA LYS A 232 -9.46 25.09 -15.65
C LYS A 232 -10.17 26.45 -15.59
N PRO A 233 -11.25 26.62 -14.81
CA PRO A 233 -11.92 27.91 -14.68
C PRO A 233 -10.96 29.00 -14.19
N ALA A 234 -11.00 30.18 -14.81
CA ALA A 234 -10.15 31.30 -14.40
C ALA A 234 -10.46 31.81 -12.97
N GLN A 235 -11.71 31.64 -12.53
CA GLN A 235 -12.14 31.84 -11.16
C GLN A 235 -12.68 30.53 -10.62
N VAL A 236 -11.90 29.88 -9.78
CA VAL A 236 -12.30 28.65 -9.10
C VAL A 236 -13.27 28.97 -7.96
N HIS A 237 -14.40 28.27 -7.91
CA HIS A 237 -15.35 28.36 -6.80
C HIS A 237 -15.30 27.08 -5.98
N VAL A 238 -14.82 27.19 -4.74
CA VAL A 238 -14.90 26.10 -3.76
C VAL A 238 -16.18 26.33 -2.95
N PRO A 239 -17.06 25.32 -2.80
CA PRO A 239 -18.22 25.41 -1.93
C PRO A 239 -17.84 25.87 -0.52
N LYS A 240 -18.72 26.61 0.13
CA LYS A 240 -18.49 27.00 1.53
C LYS A 240 -18.79 25.82 2.44
N ALA A 241 -18.05 25.75 3.54
CA ALA A 241 -18.36 24.88 4.66
C ALA A 241 -19.80 25.09 5.12
N SER A 242 -20.49 23.99 5.39
CA SER A 242 -21.84 23.95 5.95
C SER A 242 -21.84 24.26 7.45
N GLY A 243 -20.74 23.97 8.14
CA GLY A 243 -20.64 23.94 9.61
C GLY A 243 -21.05 22.60 10.22
N GLU A 244 -21.59 21.67 9.43
CA GLU A 244 -21.96 20.33 9.87
C GLU A 244 -20.86 19.34 9.51
N ARG A 245 -20.28 18.68 10.51
CA ARG A 245 -19.20 17.72 10.36
C ARG A 245 -19.64 16.28 10.57
N VAL A 246 -19.06 15.38 9.79
CA VAL A 246 -19.23 13.93 9.88
C VAL A 246 -17.90 13.23 10.12
N LYS A 247 -17.97 12.00 10.63
CA LYS A 247 -16.81 11.16 10.94
C LYS A 247 -16.56 10.15 9.83
N VAL A 248 -15.33 10.10 9.33
CA VAL A 248 -14.90 9.20 8.24
C VAL A 248 -13.66 8.43 8.66
N LEU A 249 -13.69 7.12 8.53
CA LEU A 249 -12.56 6.25 8.87
C LEU A 249 -11.65 6.04 7.66
N HIS A 250 -10.35 5.98 7.90
CA HIS A 250 -9.35 5.53 6.93
C HIS A 250 -8.59 4.35 7.54
N MET A 251 -8.77 3.19 6.91
CA MET A 251 -8.01 1.97 7.16
C MET A 251 -7.23 1.59 5.90
N SER A 252 -6.06 0.99 6.08
CA SER A 252 -5.17 0.63 4.98
C SER A 252 -4.31 -0.55 5.40
N ASP A 253 -3.79 -1.30 4.43
CA ASP A 253 -2.74 -2.32 4.59
C ASP A 253 -3.08 -3.26 5.76
N PHE A 254 -4.19 -3.97 5.62
CA PHE A 254 -4.64 -4.92 6.64
C PHE A 254 -3.68 -6.09 6.72
N HIS A 255 -3.25 -6.62 5.57
CA HIS A 255 -2.38 -7.78 5.42
C HIS A 255 -2.71 -8.88 6.43
N LEU A 256 -3.89 -9.48 6.28
CA LEU A 256 -4.28 -10.62 7.09
C LEU A 256 -3.39 -11.81 6.74
N ASP A 257 -2.61 -12.25 7.72
CA ASP A 257 -1.90 -13.52 7.68
C ASP A 257 -2.79 -14.60 8.31
N ALA A 258 -3.66 -15.20 7.50
CA ALA A 258 -4.56 -16.26 7.96
C ALA A 258 -3.83 -17.58 8.29
N ARG A 259 -2.51 -17.64 8.05
CA ARG A 259 -1.62 -18.76 8.35
C ARG A 259 -0.57 -18.39 9.40
N TYR A 260 -0.80 -17.32 10.16
CA TYR A 260 0.05 -16.92 11.27
C TYR A 260 0.25 -18.07 12.26
N ALA A 261 1.47 -18.25 12.76
CA ALA A 261 1.81 -19.30 13.70
C ALA A 261 2.22 -18.71 15.06
N VAL A 262 1.29 -18.76 16.03
CA VAL A 262 1.57 -18.33 17.41
C VAL A 262 2.75 -19.11 17.99
N SER A 263 3.69 -18.39 18.62
CA SER A 263 4.97 -18.91 19.13
C SER A 263 6.02 -19.32 18.10
N ALA A 264 5.78 -19.16 16.80
CA ALA A 264 6.82 -19.28 15.78
C ALA A 264 7.88 -18.16 15.88
N GLU A 265 8.94 -18.23 15.08
CA GLU A 265 10.01 -17.23 15.11
C GLU A 265 9.53 -15.86 14.57
N ALA A 266 9.55 -14.84 15.43
CA ALA A 266 9.16 -13.47 15.11
C ALA A 266 10.33 -12.59 14.66
N ASN A 267 11.56 -13.10 14.70
CA ASN A 267 12.78 -12.43 14.22
C ASN A 267 13.60 -13.42 13.36
N CYS A 268 12.98 -13.90 12.29
CA CYS A 268 13.53 -14.82 11.32
C CYS A 268 14.54 -14.11 10.38
N THR A 269 15.36 -14.88 9.65
CA THR A 269 16.40 -14.30 8.77
C THR A 269 15.84 -13.85 7.42
N GLY A 270 14.81 -14.52 6.90
CA GLY A 270 14.09 -14.10 5.70
C GLY A 270 12.60 -14.01 5.99
N GLY A 271 11.96 -12.93 5.54
CA GLY A 271 10.52 -12.74 5.73
C GLY A 271 9.68 -13.66 4.83
N LEU A 272 8.37 -13.76 5.06
CA LEU A 272 7.58 -13.21 6.18
C LEU A 272 7.81 -14.01 7.47
N CYS A 273 8.09 -13.37 8.63
CA CYS A 273 8.27 -14.09 9.90
C CYS A 273 6.93 -14.53 10.53
N CYS A 274 6.98 -15.15 11.71
CA CYS A 274 5.82 -15.69 12.43
C CYS A 274 5.08 -16.81 11.68
N ARG A 275 5.81 -17.54 10.83
CA ARG A 275 5.33 -18.73 10.12
C ARG A 275 6.11 -19.96 10.58
N SER A 276 5.48 -21.13 10.54
CA SER A 276 6.09 -22.35 11.12
C SER A 276 7.25 -22.91 10.29
N ASP A 277 7.36 -22.51 9.01
CA ASP A 277 8.43 -22.85 8.08
C ASP A 277 9.60 -21.85 8.11
N ARG A 278 9.51 -20.79 8.92
CA ARG A 278 10.51 -19.70 8.99
C ARG A 278 11.28 -19.74 10.29
N HIS A 279 12.58 -19.52 10.19
CA HIS A 279 13.52 -19.58 11.31
C HIS A 279 14.58 -18.49 11.22
N ASN A 280 15.31 -18.31 12.32
CA ASN A 280 16.51 -17.50 12.32
C ASN A 280 17.69 -18.40 11.91
N ALA A 281 18.49 -18.00 10.93
CA ALA A 281 19.63 -18.77 10.42
C ALA A 281 20.71 -19.03 11.48
N ASP A 282 20.78 -18.20 12.53
CA ASP A 282 21.66 -18.45 13.68
C ASP A 282 21.09 -19.51 14.65
N SER A 283 19.86 -19.97 14.43
CA SER A 283 19.06 -20.79 15.34
C SER A 283 17.93 -21.56 14.63
N GLU A 284 18.29 -22.47 13.72
CA GLU A 284 17.29 -23.22 12.93
C GLU A 284 16.44 -24.17 13.80
N ASP A 285 17.04 -24.76 14.84
CA ASP A 285 16.39 -25.79 15.69
C ASP A 285 15.56 -25.24 16.86
N HIS A 286 15.58 -23.92 17.12
CA HIS A 286 14.84 -23.34 18.24
C HIS A 286 14.42 -21.89 18.01
N VAL A 287 13.25 -21.53 18.56
CA VAL A 287 12.72 -20.16 18.50
C VAL A 287 13.45 -19.26 19.49
N LEU A 288 14.02 -18.18 18.99
CA LEU A 288 14.68 -17.10 19.75
C LEU A 288 13.67 -16.05 20.20
N SER A 289 12.76 -15.65 19.31
CA SER A 289 11.73 -14.66 19.59
C SER A 289 10.34 -15.23 19.30
N PRO A 290 9.60 -15.70 20.32
CA PRO A 290 8.29 -16.29 20.09
C PRO A 290 7.26 -15.22 19.69
N ALA A 291 6.61 -15.47 18.56
CA ALA A 291 5.48 -14.73 18.02
C ALA A 291 4.32 -14.65 19.04
N SER A 292 3.84 -13.44 19.32
CA SER A 292 2.62 -13.23 20.11
C SER A 292 1.39 -13.52 19.24
N ALA A 293 0.27 -13.95 19.82
CA ALA A 293 -0.97 -14.08 19.07
C ALA A 293 -1.46 -12.76 18.43
N TYR A 294 -0.95 -11.61 18.89
CA TYR A 294 -1.32 -10.30 18.35
C TYR A 294 -0.28 -9.71 17.39
N GLY A 295 0.66 -10.53 16.89
CA GLY A 295 1.66 -10.07 15.92
C GLY A 295 3.01 -9.66 16.52
N ALA A 296 3.91 -9.23 15.65
CA ALA A 296 5.24 -8.74 15.97
C ALA A 296 5.77 -7.83 14.84
N PHE A 297 6.87 -7.11 15.07
CA PHE A 297 7.41 -6.12 14.12
C PHE A 297 7.82 -6.67 12.73
N GLN A 298 8.04 -7.97 12.59
CA GLN A 298 8.46 -8.61 11.32
C GLN A 298 7.37 -9.53 10.75
N CYS A 299 6.13 -9.33 11.19
CA CYS A 299 5.02 -10.21 10.88
C CYS A 299 3.80 -9.40 10.49
N ASP A 300 2.99 -10.00 9.64
CA ASP A 300 1.70 -9.46 9.23
C ASP A 300 0.62 -9.67 10.29
N THR A 301 -0.60 -9.20 10.00
CA THR A 301 -1.71 -9.12 10.95
C THR A 301 -2.34 -10.50 11.16
N PRO A 302 -2.22 -11.14 12.33
CA PRO A 302 -3.09 -12.27 12.68
C PRO A 302 -4.53 -11.79 12.92
N TYR A 303 -5.49 -12.70 12.83
CA TYR A 303 -6.91 -12.45 13.10
C TYR A 303 -7.15 -11.74 14.44
N ASP A 304 -6.43 -12.15 15.50
CA ASP A 304 -6.54 -11.56 16.84
C ASP A 304 -6.17 -10.06 16.85
N LEU A 305 -5.13 -9.66 16.11
CA LEU A 305 -4.76 -8.24 15.99
C LEU A 305 -5.76 -7.47 15.12
N GLY A 306 -6.12 -8.03 13.97
CA GLY A 306 -7.06 -7.41 13.04
C GLY A 306 -8.40 -7.09 13.69
N LEU A 307 -8.93 -8.03 14.47
CA LEU A 307 -10.16 -7.79 15.23
C LEU A 307 -9.99 -6.84 16.41
N ALA A 308 -8.85 -6.86 17.09
CA ALA A 308 -8.57 -5.87 18.13
C ALA A 308 -8.58 -4.44 17.57
N ALA A 309 -8.04 -4.23 16.36
CA ALA A 309 -8.10 -2.95 15.66
C ALA A 309 -9.54 -2.54 15.36
N LEU A 310 -10.33 -3.44 14.75
CA LEU A 310 -11.73 -3.18 14.38
C LEU A 310 -12.64 -2.93 15.59
N GLN A 311 -12.45 -3.67 16.69
CA GLN A 311 -13.14 -3.44 17.96
C GLN A 311 -12.85 -2.07 18.57
N ALA A 312 -11.63 -1.56 18.36
CA ALA A 312 -11.22 -0.28 18.90
C ALA A 312 -11.82 0.92 18.15
N VAL A 313 -12.20 0.75 16.87
CA VAL A 313 -12.73 1.83 16.02
C VAL A 313 -13.90 2.52 16.69
N GLY A 314 -14.98 1.81 17.02
CA GLY A 314 -16.19 2.42 17.57
C GLY A 314 -15.93 3.22 18.86
N PRO A 315 -15.37 2.58 19.91
CA PRO A 315 -15.06 3.26 21.17
C PRO A 315 -14.14 4.47 21.04
N LEU A 316 -13.06 4.38 20.25
CA LEU A 316 -12.07 5.46 20.11
C LEU A 316 -12.58 6.62 19.26
N THR A 317 -13.39 6.33 18.25
CA THR A 317 -13.94 7.35 17.35
C THR A 317 -15.28 7.90 17.85
N GLY A 318 -15.84 7.34 18.92
CA GLY A 318 -17.19 7.66 19.38
C GLY A 318 -18.22 7.34 18.30
N THR A 319 -18.02 6.22 17.59
CA THR A 319 -18.96 5.70 16.60
C THR A 319 -19.42 4.28 16.91
N GLY A 320 -20.44 3.76 16.21
CA GLY A 320 -20.75 2.33 16.25
C GLY A 320 -22.12 1.93 15.71
N LYS A 321 -22.24 0.64 15.36
CA LYS A 321 -23.52 0.04 14.93
C LYS A 321 -24.61 0.21 16.00
N GLY A 322 -25.80 0.58 15.56
CA GLY A 322 -26.98 0.75 16.43
C GLY A 322 -27.05 2.10 17.14
N ARG A 323 -26.06 2.98 16.97
CA ARG A 323 -26.07 4.36 17.47
C ARG A 323 -26.32 5.30 16.30
N LYS A 324 -27.59 5.53 15.97
CA LYS A 324 -28.02 6.22 14.73
C LYS A 324 -27.40 7.62 14.55
N ASP A 325 -27.13 8.32 15.64
CA ASP A 325 -26.55 9.67 15.62
C ASP A 325 -25.00 9.65 15.78
N GLU A 326 -24.40 8.46 15.88
CA GLU A 326 -22.97 8.22 16.13
C GLU A 326 -22.42 7.15 15.15
N SER A 327 -22.86 7.11 13.89
CA SER A 327 -22.29 6.20 12.89
C SER A 327 -21.22 6.90 12.05
N LEU A 328 -20.22 6.17 11.57
CA LEU A 328 -19.35 6.64 10.49
C LEU A 328 -20.20 6.97 9.27
N ALA A 329 -19.90 8.09 8.63
CA ALA A 329 -20.57 8.48 7.39
C ALA A 329 -20.17 7.56 6.24
N TRP A 330 -18.88 7.22 6.17
CA TRP A 330 -18.30 6.17 5.34
C TRP A 330 -16.90 5.82 5.87
N THR A 331 -16.34 4.75 5.33
CA THR A 331 -14.94 4.37 5.48
C THR A 331 -14.28 4.40 4.11
N ILE A 332 -13.03 4.87 4.03
CA ILE A 332 -12.15 4.60 2.90
C ILE A 332 -11.18 3.48 3.28
N TYR A 333 -11.01 2.52 2.37
CA TYR A 333 -10.04 1.46 2.51
C TYR A 333 -9.10 1.47 1.32
N THR A 334 -7.80 1.61 1.55
CA THR A 334 -6.84 1.87 0.47
C THR A 334 -6.13 0.65 -0.08
N GLY A 335 -6.55 -0.58 0.27
CA GLY A 335 -6.03 -1.81 -0.34
C GLY A 335 -5.08 -2.60 0.56
N ASP A 336 -4.49 -3.66 0.00
CA ASP A 336 -3.57 -4.60 0.63
C ASP A 336 -4.22 -5.41 1.76
N LEU A 337 -5.01 -6.39 1.34
CA LEU A 337 -5.79 -7.29 2.17
C LEU A 337 -4.95 -8.48 2.64
N ILE A 338 -4.18 -9.10 1.75
CA ILE A 338 -3.45 -10.36 2.00
C ILE A 338 -2.02 -10.14 2.50
N SER A 339 -1.50 -11.09 3.26
CA SER A 339 -0.12 -11.11 3.79
C SER A 339 0.97 -11.19 2.70
N HIS A 340 2.20 -10.83 3.08
CA HIS A 340 3.40 -10.86 2.24
C HIS A 340 4.00 -12.28 2.14
N ASP A 341 3.16 -13.29 1.90
CA ASP A 341 3.62 -14.66 1.64
C ASP A 341 4.49 -14.67 0.36
N SER A 342 5.49 -15.54 0.31
CA SER A 342 6.26 -15.72 -0.94
C SER A 342 5.36 -16.25 -2.06
N GLU A 343 5.67 -15.94 -3.32
CA GLU A 343 4.89 -16.38 -4.48
C GLU A 343 4.59 -17.89 -4.52
N SER A 344 5.52 -18.73 -4.06
CA SER A 344 5.32 -20.19 -3.95
C SER A 344 4.24 -20.62 -2.95
N GLN A 345 3.82 -19.72 -2.07
CA GLN A 345 2.79 -19.90 -1.03
C GLN A 345 1.50 -19.14 -1.37
N MET A 346 1.51 -18.31 -2.41
CA MET A 346 0.36 -17.54 -2.87
C MET A 346 -0.50 -18.35 -3.86
N SER A 347 -1.79 -18.03 -3.88
CA SER A 347 -2.74 -18.56 -4.87
C SER A 347 -3.97 -17.64 -4.94
N ARG A 348 -4.67 -17.69 -6.06
CA ARG A 348 -5.95 -17.01 -6.24
C ARG A 348 -6.95 -17.38 -5.14
N GLU A 349 -7.06 -18.66 -4.81
CA GLU A 349 -8.00 -19.14 -3.80
C GLU A 349 -7.70 -18.54 -2.41
N TYR A 350 -6.41 -18.40 -2.06
CA TYR A 350 -5.99 -17.81 -0.79
C TYR A 350 -6.26 -16.30 -0.73
N LEU A 351 -6.09 -15.61 -1.86
CA LEU A 351 -6.46 -14.20 -2.00
C LEU A 351 -7.98 -14.00 -1.87
N GLU A 352 -8.78 -14.74 -2.63
CA GLU A 352 -10.26 -14.69 -2.57
C GLU A 352 -10.78 -14.99 -1.14
N TYR A 353 -10.18 -15.96 -0.44
CA TYR A 353 -10.49 -16.22 0.98
C TYR A 353 -10.25 -14.99 1.86
N THR A 354 -9.10 -14.33 1.67
CA THR A 354 -8.65 -13.22 2.50
C THR A 354 -9.51 -11.98 2.27
N GLU A 355 -9.85 -11.70 1.01
CA GLU A 355 -10.79 -10.64 0.62
C GLU A 355 -12.14 -10.81 1.30
N THR A 356 -12.74 -12.00 1.19
CA THR A 356 -14.04 -12.31 1.79
C THR A 356 -14.01 -12.26 3.30
N SER A 357 -12.92 -12.75 3.91
CA SER A 357 -12.74 -12.70 5.36
C SER A 357 -12.65 -11.25 5.89
N ILE A 358 -11.81 -10.41 5.28
CA ILE A 358 -11.65 -9.02 5.72
C ILE A 358 -12.92 -8.21 5.50
N PHE A 359 -13.58 -8.34 4.34
CA PHE A 359 -14.81 -7.59 4.10
C PHE A 359 -15.96 -8.05 5.00
N HIS A 360 -16.04 -9.33 5.35
CA HIS A 360 -16.94 -9.81 6.41
C HIS A 360 -16.62 -9.16 7.76
N MET A 361 -15.35 -9.11 8.17
CA MET A 361 -14.96 -8.44 9.42
C MET A 361 -15.29 -6.94 9.42
N PHE A 362 -15.06 -6.25 8.29
CA PHE A 362 -15.44 -4.84 8.13
C PHE A 362 -16.94 -4.67 8.23
N LYS A 363 -17.71 -5.54 7.57
CA LYS A 363 -19.17 -5.55 7.69
C LYS A 363 -19.58 -5.67 9.13
N GLU A 364 -18.96 -6.54 9.91
CA GLU A 364 -19.33 -6.81 11.30
C GLU A 364 -19.05 -5.64 12.25
N TYR A 365 -17.90 -4.98 12.10
CA TYR A 365 -17.44 -3.98 13.07
C TYR A 365 -17.65 -2.52 12.65
N LEU A 366 -17.63 -2.23 11.35
CA LEU A 366 -17.76 -0.88 10.84
C LEU A 366 -19.22 -0.52 10.57
N SER A 367 -19.57 0.75 10.78
CA SER A 367 -20.86 1.32 10.39
C SER A 367 -20.71 2.08 9.07
N GLY A 368 -21.77 2.17 8.27
CA GLY A 368 -21.75 2.88 6.99
C GLY A 368 -21.07 2.07 5.87
N PRO A 369 -21.02 2.64 4.65
CA PRO A 369 -20.38 1.99 3.51
C PRO A 369 -18.85 2.07 3.59
N VAL A 370 -18.18 1.04 3.07
CA VAL A 370 -16.72 1.03 2.86
C VAL A 370 -16.45 1.22 1.37
N PHE A 371 -15.69 2.26 1.03
CA PHE A 371 -15.23 2.51 -0.33
C PHE A 371 -13.76 2.08 -0.42
N ALA A 372 -13.54 0.92 -1.02
CA ALA A 372 -12.23 0.30 -1.15
C ALA A 372 -11.57 0.63 -2.49
N ALA A 373 -10.23 0.72 -2.50
CA ALA A 373 -9.37 0.61 -3.67
C ALA A 373 -8.54 -0.69 -3.56
N LEU A 374 -8.02 -1.18 -4.69
CA LEU A 374 -7.09 -2.31 -4.72
C LEU A 374 -5.69 -1.85 -4.33
N GLY A 375 -4.98 -2.68 -3.58
CA GLY A 375 -3.56 -2.57 -3.34
C GLY A 375 -2.75 -3.58 -4.15
N ASN A 376 -1.43 -3.44 -4.12
CA ASN A 376 -0.53 -4.23 -4.95
C ASN A 376 -0.45 -5.69 -4.50
N HIS A 377 -0.78 -6.03 -3.25
CA HIS A 377 -0.89 -7.42 -2.82
C HIS A 377 -2.25 -8.05 -3.14
N ASP A 378 -3.22 -7.27 -3.60
CA ASP A 378 -4.56 -7.78 -3.95
C ASP A 378 -4.56 -8.43 -5.35
N SER A 379 -3.50 -9.16 -5.72
CA SER A 379 -3.38 -9.92 -6.97
C SER A 379 -2.63 -11.24 -6.77
N SER A 380 -2.80 -12.19 -7.68
CA SER A 380 -2.02 -13.45 -7.72
C SER A 380 -1.52 -13.69 -9.15
N PRO A 381 -0.19 -13.62 -9.44
CA PRO A 381 0.91 -13.22 -8.55
C PRO A 381 0.76 -11.81 -7.97
N GLU A 382 1.49 -11.51 -6.90
CA GLU A 382 1.42 -10.19 -6.26
C GLU A 382 2.00 -9.09 -7.18
N ASN A 383 1.53 -7.85 -7.04
CA ASN A 383 1.86 -6.66 -7.83
C ASN A 383 1.43 -6.66 -9.29
N ILE A 384 0.78 -7.71 -9.79
CA ILE A 384 0.56 -7.90 -11.21
C ILE A 384 -0.86 -7.50 -11.61
N ASP A 385 -0.94 -6.46 -12.42
CA ASP A 385 -2.19 -6.05 -13.04
C ASP A 385 -2.05 -5.77 -14.55
N ALA A 386 -2.78 -6.56 -15.34
CA ALA A 386 -2.66 -6.58 -16.78
C ALA A 386 -3.54 -5.51 -17.44
N PRO A 387 -2.99 -4.64 -18.32
CA PRO A 387 -3.82 -3.70 -19.05
C PRO A 387 -4.64 -4.44 -20.12
N HIS A 388 -5.90 -4.04 -20.31
CA HIS A 388 -6.80 -4.61 -21.33
C HIS A 388 -6.30 -4.38 -22.77
N SER A 389 -5.26 -3.55 -22.95
CA SER A 389 -4.58 -3.36 -24.23
C SER A 389 -3.75 -4.58 -24.68
N LEU A 390 -3.46 -5.54 -23.78
CA LEU A 390 -2.86 -6.82 -24.14
C LEU A 390 -3.82 -7.70 -24.96
N PRO A 391 -3.31 -8.52 -25.89
CA PRO A 391 -4.16 -9.23 -26.83
C PRO A 391 -4.86 -10.46 -26.23
N GLY A 392 -6.14 -10.61 -26.55
CA GLY A 392 -6.94 -11.79 -26.20
C GLY A 392 -7.04 -11.99 -24.69
N ARG A 393 -6.94 -13.25 -24.23
CA ARG A 393 -7.07 -13.60 -22.81
C ARG A 393 -6.03 -12.94 -21.89
N LEU A 394 -4.91 -12.46 -22.44
CA LEU A 394 -3.90 -11.75 -21.65
C LEU A 394 -4.42 -10.41 -21.12
N GLY A 395 -5.27 -9.73 -21.89
CA GLY A 395 -5.89 -8.48 -21.44
C GLY A 395 -6.93 -8.70 -20.34
N GLU A 396 -7.45 -9.92 -20.18
CA GLU A 396 -8.54 -10.23 -19.23
C GLU A 396 -8.04 -11.10 -18.05
N GLN A 397 -6.73 -11.31 -17.92
CA GLN A 397 -6.17 -12.26 -16.95
C GLN A 397 -6.36 -11.83 -15.48
N SER A 398 -6.57 -10.52 -15.23
CA SER A 398 -6.91 -9.99 -13.90
C SER A 398 -8.43 -9.85 -13.67
N SER A 399 -9.28 -10.08 -14.68
CA SER A 399 -10.72 -9.79 -14.58
C SER A 399 -11.45 -10.62 -13.53
N TRP A 400 -10.92 -11.80 -13.18
CA TRP A 400 -11.49 -12.62 -12.12
C TRP A 400 -11.52 -11.88 -10.77
N ASN A 401 -10.47 -11.10 -10.49
CA ASN A 401 -10.31 -10.40 -9.23
C ASN A 401 -11.27 -9.20 -9.14
N TYR A 402 -11.32 -8.39 -10.20
CA TYR A 402 -12.23 -7.25 -10.25
C TYR A 402 -13.69 -7.69 -10.13
N GLN A 403 -14.06 -8.84 -10.70
CA GLN A 403 -15.39 -9.42 -10.58
C GLN A 403 -15.66 -9.89 -9.14
N HIS A 404 -14.68 -10.51 -8.50
CA HIS A 404 -14.79 -10.98 -7.11
C HIS A 404 -14.97 -9.81 -6.14
N LEU A 405 -14.05 -8.85 -6.14
CA LEU A 405 -14.08 -7.65 -5.31
C LEU A 405 -15.35 -6.82 -5.51
N ALA A 406 -15.74 -6.54 -6.77
CA ALA A 406 -16.97 -5.81 -7.06
C ALA A 406 -18.22 -6.56 -6.56
N GLY A 407 -18.22 -7.89 -6.69
CA GLY A 407 -19.26 -8.76 -6.15
C GLY A 407 -19.36 -8.69 -4.63
N LEU A 408 -18.24 -8.71 -3.92
CA LEU A 408 -18.20 -8.60 -2.45
C LEU A 408 -18.65 -7.21 -1.99
N TRP A 409 -18.17 -6.13 -2.61
CA TRP A 409 -18.61 -4.77 -2.28
C TRP A 409 -20.11 -4.56 -2.51
N GLN A 410 -20.66 -5.19 -3.56
CA GLN A 410 -22.10 -5.21 -3.80
C GLN A 410 -22.84 -6.05 -2.75
N HIS A 411 -22.33 -7.25 -2.44
CA HIS A 411 -22.92 -8.15 -1.46
C HIS A 411 -23.05 -7.49 -0.09
N GLU A 412 -22.01 -6.77 0.33
CA GLU A 412 -21.99 -6.04 1.60
C GLU A 412 -22.86 -4.78 1.59
N GLY A 413 -23.42 -4.41 0.44
CA GLY A 413 -24.32 -3.27 0.28
C GLY A 413 -23.59 -1.92 0.35
N TRP A 414 -22.29 -1.89 0.03
CA TRP A 414 -21.50 -0.66 0.02
C TRP A 414 -21.60 0.08 -1.31
N ILE A 415 -21.79 -0.65 -2.41
CA ILE A 415 -21.99 -0.09 -3.75
C ILE A 415 -23.26 -0.65 -4.40
N SER A 416 -23.78 0.08 -5.37
CA SER A 416 -24.92 -0.35 -6.18
C SER A 416 -24.52 -1.46 -7.15
N LYS A 417 -25.51 -2.17 -7.70
CA LYS A 417 -25.26 -3.15 -8.76
C LYS A 417 -24.60 -2.50 -9.98
N GLU A 418 -25.07 -1.31 -10.36
CA GLU A 418 -24.54 -0.56 -11.50
C GLU A 418 -23.07 -0.15 -11.27
N THR A 419 -22.73 0.26 -10.04
CA THR A 419 -21.35 0.58 -9.65
C THR A 419 -20.46 -0.66 -9.63
N ALA A 420 -20.99 -1.82 -9.21
CA ALA A 420 -20.24 -3.08 -9.25
C ALA A 420 -19.97 -3.54 -10.69
N GLU A 421 -20.94 -3.38 -11.59
CA GLU A 421 -20.75 -3.63 -13.03
C GLU A 421 -19.64 -2.72 -13.60
N GLU A 422 -19.61 -1.43 -13.24
CA GLU A 422 -18.52 -0.51 -13.59
C GLU A 422 -17.17 -1.00 -13.05
N ALA A 423 -17.08 -1.24 -11.73
CA ALA A 423 -15.86 -1.70 -11.05
C ALA A 423 -15.24 -2.94 -11.72
N SER A 424 -16.07 -3.91 -12.09
CA SER A 424 -15.64 -5.17 -12.71
C SER A 424 -14.99 -5.00 -14.09
N THR A 425 -15.17 -3.84 -14.74
CA THR A 425 -14.68 -3.57 -16.11
C THR A 425 -13.59 -2.50 -16.19
N HIS A 426 -13.39 -1.72 -15.13
CA HIS A 426 -12.42 -0.62 -15.06
C HIS A 426 -11.27 -0.93 -14.10
N TYR A 427 -10.78 -2.16 -14.13
CA TYR A 427 -9.66 -2.63 -13.31
C TYR A 427 -9.88 -2.50 -11.79
N GLY A 428 -11.11 -2.72 -11.33
CA GLY A 428 -11.49 -2.50 -9.93
C GLY A 428 -11.75 -1.02 -9.58
N GLY A 429 -11.56 -0.08 -10.51
CA GLY A 429 -11.88 1.33 -10.33
C GLY A 429 -13.37 1.64 -10.52
N TYR A 430 -13.93 2.52 -9.71
CA TYR A 430 -15.34 2.92 -9.79
C TYR A 430 -15.60 4.33 -9.25
N SER A 431 -16.76 4.87 -9.61
CA SER A 431 -17.22 6.20 -9.20
C SER A 431 -18.56 6.09 -8.48
N VAL A 432 -18.63 6.54 -7.23
CA VAL A 432 -19.84 6.45 -6.41
C VAL A 432 -20.15 7.78 -5.74
N LYS A 433 -21.42 8.17 -5.75
CA LYS A 433 -21.90 9.35 -5.03
C LYS A 433 -22.44 8.94 -3.66
N THR A 434 -21.88 9.49 -2.60
CA THR A 434 -22.37 9.26 -1.23
C THR A 434 -23.71 9.94 -1.02
N HIS A 435 -24.43 9.53 0.03
CA HIS A 435 -25.70 10.15 0.40
C HIS A 435 -25.56 11.61 0.87
N PHE A 436 -24.33 12.08 1.15
CA PHE A 436 -24.03 13.49 1.43
C PHE A 436 -23.79 14.32 0.16
N GLY A 437 -23.62 13.68 -1.00
CA GLY A 437 -23.38 14.36 -2.27
C GLY A 437 -21.91 14.50 -2.68
N LEU A 438 -20.97 13.98 -1.88
CA LEU A 438 -19.59 13.76 -2.28
C LEU A 438 -19.50 12.65 -3.32
N ARG A 439 -18.68 12.81 -4.35
CA ARG A 439 -18.28 11.72 -5.23
C ARG A 439 -16.96 11.13 -4.76
N VAL A 440 -16.90 9.82 -4.60
CA VAL A 440 -15.67 9.06 -4.33
C VAL A 440 -15.31 8.35 -5.63
N ILE A 441 -14.07 8.51 -6.07
CA ILE A 441 -13.50 7.79 -7.20
C ILE A 441 -12.37 6.93 -6.65
N ALA A 442 -12.61 5.63 -6.56
CA ALA A 442 -11.57 4.66 -6.27
C ALA A 442 -10.94 4.20 -7.59
N PHE A 443 -9.62 4.15 -7.66
CA PHE A 443 -8.91 3.77 -8.87
C PHE A 443 -7.68 2.92 -8.56
N ASN A 444 -7.34 2.06 -9.52
CA ASN A 444 -6.24 1.13 -9.35
C ASN A 444 -4.90 1.80 -9.68
N THR A 445 -4.08 1.96 -8.65
CA THR A 445 -2.76 2.57 -8.72
C THR A 445 -1.66 1.62 -9.20
N ASP A 446 -1.93 0.32 -9.32
CA ASP A 446 -0.94 -0.63 -9.83
C ASP A 446 -0.55 -0.36 -11.27
N PHE A 447 -1.35 0.40 -12.02
CA PHE A 447 -1.02 0.89 -13.36
C PHE A 447 0.03 2.01 -13.41
N TRP A 448 0.58 2.41 -12.27
CA TRP A 448 1.84 3.14 -12.23
C TRP A 448 2.90 2.47 -11.36
N TYR A 449 2.59 1.40 -10.64
CA TYR A 449 3.51 0.80 -9.68
C TYR A 449 4.70 0.14 -10.40
N ASN A 450 5.92 0.35 -9.90
CA ASN A 450 7.12 -0.12 -10.59
C ASN A 450 7.31 -1.66 -10.53
N SER A 451 6.73 -2.34 -9.53
CA SER A 451 6.73 -3.80 -9.42
C SER A 451 5.67 -4.47 -10.28
N ASN A 452 4.67 -3.72 -10.76
CA ASN A 452 3.80 -4.22 -11.82
C ASN A 452 4.58 -4.24 -13.14
N LEU A 453 5.12 -5.40 -13.48
CA LEU A 453 5.98 -5.60 -14.65
C LEU A 453 5.29 -5.19 -15.97
N PHE A 454 3.96 -5.24 -16.03
CA PHE A 454 3.22 -4.82 -17.23
C PHE A 454 3.30 -3.33 -17.52
N ASN A 455 3.61 -2.49 -16.52
CA ASN A 455 3.85 -1.06 -16.73
C ASN A 455 5.10 -0.78 -17.55
N MET A 456 5.96 -1.78 -17.76
CA MET A 456 7.13 -1.69 -18.64
C MET A 456 6.80 -2.01 -20.11
N ILE A 457 5.53 -2.19 -20.48
CA ILE A 457 5.07 -2.28 -21.87
C ILE A 457 4.44 -0.95 -22.28
N ASN A 458 4.84 -0.44 -23.44
CA ASN A 458 4.28 0.80 -24.00
C ASN A 458 4.43 1.99 -23.03
N THR A 459 5.58 2.07 -22.37
CA THR A 459 5.95 3.15 -21.42
C THR A 459 5.87 4.54 -22.02
N THR A 460 5.86 4.63 -23.36
CA THR A 460 5.66 5.89 -24.06
C THR A 460 4.26 6.49 -23.88
N ASN A 461 3.27 5.68 -23.51
CA ASN A 461 1.91 6.11 -23.18
C ASN A 461 1.73 6.20 -21.64
N PRO A 462 1.56 7.41 -21.06
CA PRO A 462 1.34 7.58 -19.62
C PRO A 462 -0.01 7.05 -19.11
N ASP A 463 -0.94 6.72 -20.01
CA ASP A 463 -2.26 6.14 -19.69
C ASP A 463 -2.46 4.82 -20.46
N ASN A 464 -1.53 3.86 -20.27
CA ASN A 464 -1.55 2.61 -21.01
C ASN A 464 -2.76 1.71 -20.67
N SER A 465 -3.31 1.83 -19.45
CA SER A 465 -4.53 1.13 -19.03
C SER A 465 -5.80 1.86 -19.45
N GLY A 466 -5.76 3.18 -19.64
CA GLY A 466 -6.94 4.02 -19.87
C GLY A 466 -7.61 4.51 -18.60
N ILE A 467 -7.06 4.21 -17.42
CA ILE A 467 -7.63 4.59 -16.12
C ILE A 467 -7.69 6.11 -15.95
N PHE A 468 -6.71 6.85 -16.49
CA PHE A 468 -6.71 8.31 -16.37
C PHE A 468 -7.69 8.98 -17.32
N SER A 469 -7.87 8.44 -18.52
CA SER A 469 -8.91 8.89 -19.44
C SER A 469 -10.30 8.74 -18.82
N TRP A 470 -10.59 7.58 -18.20
CA TRP A 470 -11.82 7.36 -17.44
C TRP A 470 -11.94 8.33 -16.25
N MET A 471 -10.87 8.52 -15.47
CA MET A 471 -10.87 9.45 -14.34
C MET A 471 -11.15 10.90 -14.78
N ILE A 472 -10.57 11.34 -15.89
CA ILE A 472 -10.81 12.68 -16.46
C ILE A 472 -12.29 12.86 -16.80
N ASP A 473 -12.93 11.84 -17.39
CA ASP A 473 -14.36 11.86 -17.70
C ASP A 473 -15.21 11.96 -16.43
N GLU A 474 -14.91 11.18 -15.39
CA GLU A 474 -15.61 11.23 -14.10
C GLU A 474 -15.43 12.58 -13.38
N LEU A 475 -14.21 13.13 -13.37
CA LEU A 475 -13.91 14.44 -12.80
C LEU A 475 -14.59 15.57 -13.57
N GLN A 476 -14.67 15.48 -14.89
CA GLN A 476 -15.38 16.48 -15.70
C GLN A 476 -16.89 16.41 -15.46
N LYS A 477 -17.48 15.22 -15.34
CA LYS A 477 -18.90 15.05 -14.95
C LYS A 477 -19.19 15.65 -13.57
N ALA A 478 -18.27 15.44 -12.62
CA ALA A 478 -18.36 16.04 -11.29
C ALA A 478 -18.28 17.57 -11.33
N GLU A 479 -17.32 18.13 -12.10
CA GLU A 479 -17.21 19.57 -12.32
C GLU A 479 -18.50 20.17 -12.88
N ASP A 480 -19.06 19.54 -13.92
CA ASP A 480 -20.28 19.97 -14.60
C ASP A 480 -21.51 19.90 -13.69
N SER A 481 -21.48 19.01 -12.70
CA SER A 481 -22.53 18.80 -11.71
C SER A 481 -22.31 19.59 -10.42
N ASN A 482 -21.24 20.40 -10.33
CA ASN A 482 -20.81 21.12 -9.11
C ASN A 482 -20.60 20.18 -7.90
N GLU A 483 -20.07 18.98 -8.15
CA GLU A 483 -19.77 18.00 -7.12
C GLU A 483 -18.34 18.15 -6.60
N ARG A 484 -18.14 17.74 -5.34
CA ARG A 484 -16.82 17.58 -4.74
C ARG A 484 -16.39 16.13 -4.90
N VAL A 485 -15.08 15.92 -5.04
CA VAL A 485 -14.50 14.61 -5.31
C VAL A 485 -13.42 14.28 -4.28
N TRP A 486 -13.46 13.04 -3.80
CA TRP A 486 -12.34 12.38 -3.14
C TRP A 486 -11.78 11.30 -4.06
N LEU A 487 -10.46 11.27 -4.22
CA LEU A 487 -9.76 10.22 -4.95
C LEU A 487 -9.18 9.23 -3.95
N VAL A 488 -9.34 7.92 -4.20
CA VAL A 488 -8.84 6.85 -3.33
C VAL A 488 -8.03 5.87 -4.19
N GLY A 489 -6.79 5.63 -3.81
CA GLY A 489 -5.90 4.64 -4.43
C GLY A 489 -4.96 4.05 -3.37
N HIS A 490 -4.01 3.22 -3.78
CA HIS A 490 -3.09 2.56 -2.85
C HIS A 490 -1.68 3.16 -2.89
N VAL A 491 -0.95 2.90 -3.97
CA VAL A 491 0.45 3.32 -4.16
C VAL A 491 0.52 4.84 -4.33
N PRO A 492 1.24 5.58 -3.46
CA PRO A 492 1.38 7.03 -3.56
C PRO A 492 2.02 7.46 -4.88
N SER A 493 1.55 8.56 -5.46
CA SER A 493 2.08 9.08 -6.73
C SER A 493 3.44 9.78 -6.61
N GLY A 494 3.90 10.10 -5.40
CA GLY A 494 5.07 10.96 -5.16
C GLY A 494 5.91 10.53 -3.96
N TRP A 495 5.98 11.39 -2.93
CA TRP A 495 6.87 11.26 -1.77
C TRP A 495 8.35 11.30 -2.18
N ASP A 496 9.04 10.17 -2.18
CA ASP A 496 10.44 10.05 -2.62
C ASP A 496 10.56 9.69 -4.12
N GLY A 497 9.45 9.31 -4.76
CA GLY A 497 9.38 8.97 -6.18
C GLY A 497 9.88 7.56 -6.52
N ASN A 498 10.06 6.68 -5.54
CA ASN A 498 10.60 5.34 -5.79
C ASN A 498 9.52 4.32 -6.17
N GLY A 499 8.32 4.38 -5.58
CA GLY A 499 7.25 3.40 -5.81
C GLY A 499 6.74 3.33 -7.26
N PRO A 500 6.38 4.46 -7.89
CA PRO A 500 5.79 4.43 -9.23
C PRO A 500 6.79 4.71 -10.37
N ILE A 501 6.42 4.31 -11.60
CA ILE A 501 7.10 4.77 -12.81
C ILE A 501 6.75 6.25 -13.12
N PRO A 502 7.70 7.03 -13.69
CA PRO A 502 7.58 8.48 -13.79
C PRO A 502 6.34 9.03 -14.51
N ASP A 503 6.11 8.63 -15.77
CA ASP A 503 5.17 9.35 -16.65
C ASP A 503 3.69 9.25 -16.25
N PRO A 504 3.17 8.10 -15.78
CA PRO A 504 1.82 8.04 -15.23
C PRO A 504 1.57 9.01 -14.07
N THR A 505 2.54 9.17 -13.16
CA THR A 505 2.38 10.11 -12.04
C THR A 505 2.47 11.57 -12.48
N ASN A 506 3.23 11.86 -13.54
CA ASN A 506 3.24 13.20 -14.15
C ASN A 506 1.86 13.52 -14.75
N LEU A 507 1.25 12.57 -15.47
CA LEU A 507 -0.11 12.75 -16.01
C LEU A 507 -1.15 12.94 -14.90
N PHE A 508 -1.10 12.10 -13.86
CA PHE A 508 -1.96 12.26 -12.69
C PHE A 508 -1.79 13.64 -12.03
N TYR A 509 -0.56 14.14 -11.91
CA TYR A 509 -0.33 15.49 -11.37
C TYR A 509 -1.01 16.57 -12.22
N GLN A 510 -1.00 16.45 -13.55
CA GLN A 510 -1.74 17.38 -14.43
C GLN A 510 -3.24 17.32 -14.19
N ILE A 511 -3.79 16.13 -13.96
CA ILE A 511 -5.22 15.91 -13.64
C ILE A 511 -5.56 16.57 -12.30
N VAL A 512 -4.74 16.35 -11.28
CA VAL A 512 -4.90 16.97 -9.96
C VAL A 512 -4.84 18.49 -10.07
N ASP A 513 -3.86 19.05 -10.80
CA ASP A 513 -3.78 20.49 -11.02
C ASP A 513 -5.04 21.02 -11.71
N ARG A 514 -5.49 20.38 -12.79
CA ARG A 514 -6.67 20.81 -13.55
C ARG A 514 -7.93 20.90 -12.70
N TYR A 515 -8.18 19.92 -11.85
CA TYR A 515 -9.46 19.78 -11.12
C TYR A 515 -9.41 20.26 -9.66
N SER A 516 -8.23 20.68 -9.18
CA SER A 516 -8.08 21.23 -7.83
C SER A 516 -8.01 22.76 -7.81
N PRO A 517 -8.48 23.43 -6.74
CA PRO A 517 -9.08 22.84 -5.54
C PRO A 517 -10.61 22.74 -5.62
N HIS A 518 -11.25 23.09 -6.74
CA HIS A 518 -12.71 23.28 -6.82
C HIS A 518 -13.51 21.98 -6.96
N VAL A 519 -12.95 20.94 -7.59
CA VAL A 519 -13.56 19.60 -7.69
C VAL A 519 -12.91 18.65 -6.69
N ILE A 520 -11.61 18.41 -6.82
CA ILE A 520 -10.89 17.48 -5.93
C ILE A 520 -10.66 18.16 -4.57
N ALA A 521 -11.23 17.58 -3.52
CA ALA A 521 -11.10 18.06 -2.15
C ALA A 521 -9.94 17.37 -1.41
N ASN A 522 -9.80 16.04 -1.55
CA ASN A 522 -8.74 15.24 -0.93
C ASN A 522 -8.38 14.03 -1.80
N ILE A 523 -7.16 13.52 -1.61
CA ILE A 523 -6.65 12.31 -2.24
C ILE A 523 -6.13 11.40 -1.12
N PHE A 524 -6.39 10.09 -1.19
CA PHE A 524 -6.02 9.12 -0.16
C PHE A 524 -5.24 7.95 -0.76
N PHE A 525 -4.21 7.53 -0.03
CA PHE A 525 -3.27 6.45 -0.37
C PHE A 525 -2.94 5.60 0.87
N GLY A 526 -2.30 4.46 0.64
CA GLY A 526 -1.78 3.50 1.62
C GLY A 526 -0.33 3.13 1.30
N HIS A 527 -0.05 1.82 1.23
CA HIS A 527 1.16 1.15 0.71
C HIS A 527 2.43 1.34 1.52
N ASN A 528 2.74 2.56 1.95
CA ASN A 528 3.99 2.86 2.65
C ASN A 528 3.98 2.38 4.11
N HIS A 529 2.84 1.94 4.64
CA HIS A 529 2.62 1.52 6.03
C HIS A 529 2.97 2.61 7.06
N GLU A 530 2.95 3.88 6.68
CA GLU A 530 3.51 4.96 7.48
C GLU A 530 2.56 6.16 7.48
N ASP A 531 2.55 6.92 8.59
CA ASP A 531 1.74 8.14 8.67
C ASP A 531 2.40 9.29 7.90
N GLN A 532 1.93 9.53 6.67
CA GLN A 532 2.54 10.49 5.76
C GLN A 532 1.49 11.37 5.07
N PHE A 533 1.96 12.44 4.46
CA PHE A 533 1.16 13.28 3.58
C PHE A 533 2.06 13.88 2.49
N MET A 534 1.46 14.26 1.37
CA MET A 534 2.12 15.03 0.31
C MET A 534 1.23 16.14 -0.23
N ILE A 535 1.85 17.18 -0.77
CA ILE A 535 1.15 18.37 -1.28
C ILE A 535 1.26 18.44 -2.80
N TYR A 536 0.13 18.68 -3.46
CA TYR A 536 0.06 19.05 -4.86
C TYR A 536 -0.03 20.56 -5.00
N TYR A 537 0.70 21.13 -5.96
CA TYR A 537 0.77 22.56 -6.22
C TYR A 537 0.42 22.86 -7.68
N ALA A 538 -0.04 24.08 -7.95
CA ALA A 538 -0.34 24.55 -9.28
C ALA A 538 0.91 24.63 -10.17
N ASN A 539 0.68 24.57 -11.48
CA ASN A 539 1.70 24.61 -12.53
C ASN A 539 2.73 23.49 -12.37
N ASN A 540 2.24 22.26 -12.19
CA ASN A 540 3.06 21.06 -12.03
C ASN A 540 4.14 21.16 -10.94
N GLY A 541 3.87 21.85 -9.83
CA GLY A 541 4.84 21.97 -8.74
C GLY A 541 6.03 22.88 -8.97
N THR A 542 6.07 23.64 -10.07
CA THR A 542 7.20 24.55 -10.41
C THR A 542 7.41 25.67 -9.39
N VAL A 543 6.35 26.07 -8.69
CA VAL A 543 6.42 27.02 -7.59
C VAL A 543 5.68 26.40 -6.41
N GLN A 544 6.41 26.07 -5.34
CA GLN A 544 5.85 25.46 -4.14
C GLN A 544 5.71 26.50 -3.03
N ASN A 545 4.55 27.15 -2.94
CA ASN A 545 4.22 28.07 -1.87
C ASN A 545 2.74 27.99 -1.46
N SER A 546 2.36 28.70 -0.41
CA SER A 546 0.99 28.71 0.11
C SER A 546 -0.08 29.15 -0.90
N ASN A 547 0.24 29.99 -1.89
CA ASN A 547 -0.68 30.45 -2.92
C ASN A 547 -0.86 29.45 -4.07
N THR A 548 0.11 28.54 -4.26
CA THR A 548 0.05 27.51 -5.29
C THR A 548 -0.37 26.16 -4.74
N ALA A 549 -0.45 25.98 -3.42
CA ALA A 549 -0.92 24.73 -2.80
C ALA A 549 -2.40 24.44 -3.18
N LEU A 550 -2.66 23.28 -3.76
CA LEU A 550 -3.97 22.91 -4.34
C LEU A 550 -4.74 21.91 -3.49
N THR A 551 -4.16 20.74 -3.26
CA THR A 551 -4.79 19.65 -2.49
C THR A 551 -3.74 18.78 -1.80
N THR A 552 -4.19 17.94 -0.87
CA THR A 552 -3.36 17.06 -0.05
C THR A 552 -3.62 15.61 -0.42
N GLY A 553 -2.53 14.86 -0.64
CA GLY A 553 -2.51 13.40 -0.61
C GLY A 553 -2.25 12.93 0.81
N TRP A 554 -3.21 12.24 1.42
CA TRP A 554 -3.12 11.64 2.75
C TRP A 554 -2.73 10.18 2.62
N ILE A 555 -1.66 9.77 3.28
CA ILE A 555 -1.19 8.37 3.26
C ILE A 555 -1.54 7.77 4.63
N GLY A 556 -2.43 6.78 4.61
CA GLY A 556 -2.97 6.13 5.79
C GLY A 556 -1.95 5.21 6.46
N PRO A 557 -1.97 5.09 7.79
CA PRO A 557 -1.18 4.08 8.49
C PRO A 557 -1.77 2.67 8.27
N SER A 558 -0.90 1.67 8.26
CA SER A 558 -1.29 0.25 8.13
C SER A 558 -1.96 -0.35 9.37
N VAL A 559 -2.78 -1.39 9.23
CA VAL A 559 -3.07 -2.25 10.38
C VAL A 559 -1.87 -3.15 10.67
N THR A 560 -1.18 -3.64 9.63
CA THR A 560 -0.01 -4.51 9.80
C THR A 560 1.13 -3.82 10.55
N PRO A 561 1.78 -4.51 11.51
CA PRO A 561 3.04 -4.05 12.10
C PRO A 561 4.25 -4.18 11.16
N LEU A 562 4.11 -4.94 10.06
CA LEU A 562 5.20 -5.15 9.11
C LEU A 562 5.48 -3.84 8.34
N THR A 563 6.71 -3.37 8.17
CA THR A 563 7.92 -3.75 8.92
C THR A 563 8.20 -2.72 10.00
N ASN A 564 8.48 -3.18 11.21
CA ASN A 564 8.96 -2.35 12.32
C ASN A 564 8.00 -1.21 12.71
N MET A 565 6.70 -1.38 12.47
CA MET A 565 5.66 -0.40 12.78
C MET A 565 4.78 -0.81 13.96
N ASN A 566 4.08 0.19 14.52
CA ASN A 566 2.95 -0.03 15.41
C ASN A 566 1.66 -0.10 14.58
N SER A 567 0.75 -1.02 14.92
CA SER A 567 -0.57 -1.11 14.25
C SER A 567 -1.39 0.17 14.49
N GLY A 568 -2.08 0.69 13.47
CA GLY A 568 -2.88 1.91 13.64
C GLY A 568 -3.95 2.14 12.58
N PHE A 569 -4.74 3.18 12.78
CA PHE A 569 -5.77 3.67 11.84
C PHE A 569 -6.04 5.16 12.07
N ARG A 570 -6.79 5.79 11.16
CA ARG A 570 -7.09 7.22 11.21
C ARG A 570 -8.56 7.54 11.12
N LEU A 571 -9.01 8.54 11.87
CA LEU A 571 -10.32 9.15 11.76
C LEU A 571 -10.21 10.59 11.25
N TYR A 572 -11.10 10.98 10.34
CA TYR A 572 -11.29 12.35 9.89
C TYR A 572 -12.61 12.94 10.38
N GLU A 573 -12.60 14.22 10.73
CA GLU A 573 -13.81 15.05 10.75
C GLU A 573 -13.90 15.85 9.45
N VAL A 574 -15.01 15.72 8.75
CA VAL A 574 -15.21 16.26 7.39
C VAL A 574 -16.43 17.14 7.37
N ASP A 575 -16.32 18.35 6.85
CA ASP A 575 -17.50 19.22 6.67
C ASP A 575 -18.33 18.75 5.46
N THR A 576 -19.64 18.65 5.62
CA THR A 576 -20.56 18.11 4.59
C THR A 576 -20.89 19.09 3.46
N GLY A 577 -20.42 20.34 3.54
CA GLY A 577 -20.60 21.36 2.50
C GLY A 577 -19.44 21.42 1.52
N ASP A 578 -18.21 21.51 2.04
CA ASP A 578 -16.99 21.63 1.20
C ASP A 578 -16.20 20.32 1.05
N PHE A 579 -16.53 19.31 1.87
CA PHE A 579 -15.87 18.01 1.95
C PHE A 579 -14.36 18.07 2.20
N ASN A 580 -13.89 19.15 2.83
CA ASN A 580 -12.53 19.23 3.34
C ASN A 580 -12.43 18.58 4.72
N ILE A 581 -11.22 18.14 5.06
CA ILE A 581 -10.91 17.60 6.39
C ILE A 581 -10.69 18.78 7.35
N TYR A 582 -11.36 18.78 8.48
CA TYR A 582 -11.23 19.76 9.55
C TYR A 582 -10.51 19.19 10.77
N GLU A 583 -10.45 17.87 10.91
CA GLU A 583 -9.63 17.25 11.94
C GLU A 583 -9.18 15.87 11.47
N ALA A 584 -8.00 15.44 11.93
CA ALA A 584 -7.50 14.10 11.71
C ALA A 584 -6.91 13.56 13.01
N TYR A 585 -7.44 12.42 13.46
CA TYR A 585 -7.02 11.74 14.68
C TYR A 585 -6.37 10.41 14.32
N THR A 586 -5.16 10.18 14.79
CA THR A 586 -4.46 8.90 14.62
C THR A 586 -4.54 8.09 15.91
N PHE A 587 -4.76 6.78 15.76
CA PHE A 587 -4.78 5.82 16.85
C PHE A 587 -3.79 4.71 16.56
N PHE A 588 -3.13 4.22 17.60
CA PHE A 588 -2.14 3.16 17.47
C PHE A 588 -2.18 2.20 18.64
N SER A 589 -1.63 1.00 18.41
CA SER A 589 -1.35 0.01 19.43
C SER A 589 0.15 -0.35 19.39
N ASN A 590 0.77 -0.40 20.56
CA ASN A 590 2.22 -0.55 20.69
C ASN A 590 2.65 -2.00 20.54
N THR A 591 3.23 -2.35 19.39
CA THR A 591 3.68 -3.71 19.04
C THR A 591 4.70 -4.26 20.05
N SER A 592 5.48 -3.39 20.71
CA SER A 592 6.45 -3.82 21.73
C SER A 592 5.80 -4.45 22.97
N GLU A 593 4.51 -4.19 23.21
CA GLU A 593 3.78 -4.69 24.38
C GLU A 593 3.20 -6.09 24.15
N TYR A 594 3.06 -6.54 22.90
CA TYR A 594 2.25 -7.71 22.53
C TYR A 594 2.76 -9.02 23.12
N THR A 595 4.08 -9.19 23.25
CA THR A 595 4.69 -10.40 23.81
C THR A 595 4.33 -10.63 25.28
N SER A 596 3.93 -9.57 26.00
CA SER A 596 3.56 -9.61 27.41
C SER A 596 2.06 -9.81 27.68
N LEU A 597 1.22 -9.77 26.64
CA LEU A 597 -0.23 -9.86 26.77
C LEU A 597 -0.67 -11.30 27.05
N ARG A 598 -1.45 -11.51 28.11
CA ARG A 598 -1.97 -12.83 28.53
C ARG A 598 -3.43 -12.78 28.95
N GLU A 599 -3.81 -11.76 29.72
CA GLU A 599 -5.16 -11.60 30.28
C GLU A 599 -6.02 -10.59 29.50
N THR A 600 -5.41 -9.83 28.60
CA THR A 600 -6.04 -8.81 27.75
C THR A 600 -5.48 -8.89 26.34
N GLY A 601 -6.16 -8.27 25.39
CA GLY A 601 -5.65 -7.99 24.05
C GLY A 601 -4.94 -6.63 23.96
N PRO A 602 -4.50 -6.26 22.75
CA PRO A 602 -3.80 -5.01 22.50
C PRO A 602 -4.59 -3.79 22.95
N THR A 603 -3.89 -2.78 23.46
CA THR A 603 -4.50 -1.48 23.80
C THR A 603 -4.28 -0.50 22.66
N TYR A 604 -5.34 -0.16 21.95
CA TYR A 604 -5.34 0.95 21.02
C TYR A 604 -5.58 2.25 21.79
N ARG A 605 -4.75 3.26 21.51
CA ARG A 605 -4.80 4.55 22.18
C ARG A 605 -4.72 5.69 21.18
N PHE A 606 -5.28 6.81 21.57
CA PHE A 606 -5.10 8.08 20.88
C PHE A 606 -3.60 8.40 20.77
N GLU A 607 -3.13 8.66 19.56
CA GLU A 607 -1.78 9.11 19.29
C GLU A 607 -1.71 10.63 19.30
N TYR A 608 -2.36 11.27 18.32
CA TYR A 608 -2.35 12.72 18.16
C TYR A 608 -3.54 13.22 17.33
N SER A 609 -3.82 14.52 17.48
CA SER A 609 -4.71 15.30 16.62
C SER A 609 -3.82 16.16 15.72
N THR A 610 -4.01 16.06 14.41
CA THR A 610 -3.22 16.81 13.43
C THR A 610 -3.33 18.31 13.65
N ARG A 611 -4.53 18.82 13.94
CA ARG A 611 -4.71 20.26 14.19
C ARG A 611 -4.00 20.71 15.44
N ASP A 612 -4.17 19.99 16.55
CA ASP A 612 -3.61 20.38 17.84
C ASP A 612 -2.07 20.29 17.81
N THR A 613 -1.52 19.32 17.08
CA THR A 613 -0.07 19.15 16.91
C THR A 613 0.56 20.23 16.03
N TYR A 614 -0.03 20.53 14.86
CA TYR A 614 0.63 21.37 13.85
C TYR A 614 0.01 22.76 13.65
N GLY A 615 -1.25 22.97 14.05
CA GLY A 615 -2.00 24.22 13.92
C GLY A 615 -1.31 25.45 14.51
N PRO A 616 -0.80 25.40 15.76
CA PRO A 616 -0.10 26.52 16.36
C PRO A 616 1.15 26.94 15.57
N ALA A 617 1.95 25.97 15.10
CA ALA A 617 3.16 26.23 14.32
C ALA A 617 2.85 26.81 12.93
N ALA A 618 1.76 26.34 12.30
CA ALA A 618 1.29 26.86 11.02
C ALA A 618 0.56 28.22 11.13
N GLY A 619 0.33 28.74 12.34
CA GLY A 619 -0.51 29.91 12.57
C GLY A 619 -1.90 29.73 11.97
N TRP A 620 -2.49 28.55 12.18
CA TRP A 620 -3.73 28.14 11.52
C TRP A 620 -4.96 28.49 12.34
N GLU A 621 -6.01 28.96 11.66
CA GLU A 621 -7.28 29.30 12.30
C GLU A 621 -7.98 28.04 12.81
N LYS A 622 -8.61 28.14 14.00
CA LYS A 622 -9.23 27.00 14.69
C LYS A 622 -10.28 26.28 13.84
N ASP A 623 -11.04 27.04 13.07
CA ASP A 623 -12.16 26.54 12.27
C ASP A 623 -11.85 26.53 10.77
N ALA A 624 -10.57 26.62 10.35
CA ALA A 624 -10.18 26.48 8.95
C ALA A 624 -9.79 25.03 8.60
N PRO A 625 -10.11 24.51 7.40
CA PRO A 625 -9.80 23.12 7.02
C PRO A 625 -8.30 22.83 7.02
N LEU A 626 -7.91 21.57 7.25
CA LEU A 626 -6.54 21.04 7.17
C LEU A 626 -6.13 20.81 5.69
N ASN A 627 -6.24 21.85 4.87
CA ASN A 627 -6.02 21.77 3.43
C ASN A 627 -4.52 21.85 3.03
N ALA A 628 -4.23 21.88 1.74
CA ALA A 628 -2.86 21.97 1.23
C ALA A 628 -2.10 23.21 1.71
N THR A 629 -2.78 24.35 1.90
CA THR A 629 -2.16 25.56 2.44
C THR A 629 -1.76 25.41 3.90
N PHE A 630 -2.57 24.70 4.71
CA PHE A 630 -2.20 24.31 6.07
C PHE A 630 -0.90 23.51 6.05
N TRP A 631 -0.88 22.41 5.30
CA TRP A 631 0.29 21.53 5.23
C TRP A 631 1.53 22.23 4.68
N HIS A 632 1.38 23.13 3.70
CA HIS A 632 2.51 23.94 3.25
C HIS A 632 3.07 24.82 4.37
N ARG A 633 2.22 25.51 5.14
CA ARG A 633 2.68 26.32 6.29
C ARG A 633 3.31 25.46 7.39
N VAL A 634 2.83 24.24 7.61
CA VAL A 634 3.49 23.27 8.50
C VAL A 634 4.91 22.99 8.02
N THR A 635 5.10 22.75 6.72
CA THR A 635 6.45 22.54 6.17
C THR A 635 7.34 23.80 6.27
N GLU A 636 6.81 25.02 6.13
CA GLU A 636 7.57 26.27 6.38
C GLU A 636 7.94 26.45 7.85
N ALA A 637 7.11 25.97 8.78
CA ALA A 637 7.44 25.95 10.19
C ALA A 637 8.53 24.91 10.49
N MET A 638 8.43 23.73 9.86
CA MET A 638 9.44 22.67 9.92
C MET A 638 10.81 23.12 9.41
N GLU A 639 10.89 24.02 8.41
CA GLU A 639 12.17 24.61 7.97
C GLU A 639 12.86 25.43 9.09
N LYS A 640 12.07 26.03 9.97
CA LYS A 640 12.54 26.91 11.04
C LYS A 640 12.78 26.17 12.35
N ASP A 641 12.13 25.03 12.54
CA ASP A 641 12.16 24.25 13.77
C ASP A 641 12.27 22.75 13.46
N ILE A 642 13.48 22.22 13.60
CA ILE A 642 13.76 20.79 13.39
C ILE A 642 12.98 19.88 14.34
N SER A 643 12.58 20.37 15.52
CA SER A 643 11.83 19.56 16.48
C SER A 643 10.47 19.11 15.93
N LEU A 644 9.85 19.90 15.03
CA LEU A 644 8.62 19.52 14.33
C LEU A 644 8.86 18.37 13.35
N ILE A 645 10.03 18.30 12.70
CA ILE A 645 10.39 17.17 11.85
C ILE A 645 10.74 15.95 12.69
N THR A 646 11.48 16.12 13.79
CA THR A 646 11.75 15.00 14.71
C THR A 646 10.44 14.41 15.24
N LEU A 647 9.46 15.26 15.58
CA LEU A 647 8.11 14.85 15.97
C LEU A 647 7.37 14.13 14.83
N GLN A 648 7.30 14.73 13.63
CA GLN A 648 6.66 14.10 12.47
C GLN A 648 7.29 12.74 12.16
N ASN A 649 8.61 12.60 12.28
CA ASN A 649 9.30 11.34 12.04
C ASN A 649 8.93 10.26 13.07
N HIS A 650 8.67 10.64 14.33
CA HIS A 650 8.14 9.72 15.34
C HIS A 650 6.70 9.30 15.03
N LEU A 651 5.86 10.25 14.63
CA LEU A 651 4.45 9.98 14.27
C LEU A 651 4.34 9.18 12.96
N GLN A 652 5.24 9.39 12.01
CA GLN A 652 5.36 8.62 10.76
C GLN A 652 5.45 7.11 11.05
N GLY A 653 6.20 6.74 12.09
CA GLY A 653 6.34 5.35 12.55
C GLY A 653 5.31 4.91 13.59
N ARG A 654 4.29 5.73 13.85
CA ARG A 654 3.29 5.54 14.92
C ARG A 654 3.89 5.30 16.30
N MET A 655 4.88 6.11 16.67
CA MET A 655 5.65 5.97 17.91
C MET A 655 6.42 4.64 18.01
N SER A 656 6.70 3.96 16.90
CA SER A 656 7.51 2.75 16.91
C SER A 656 8.90 3.02 17.46
N VAL A 657 9.34 2.15 18.38
CA VAL A 657 10.69 2.17 18.94
C VAL A 657 11.77 1.77 17.94
N LYS A 658 11.36 1.25 16.78
CA LYS A 658 12.25 0.80 15.71
C LYS A 658 12.54 1.91 14.69
N SER A 659 11.78 2.99 14.70
CA SER A 659 11.98 4.10 13.77
C SER A 659 13.32 4.81 14.01
N PRO A 660 14.10 5.10 12.96
CA PRO A 660 15.32 5.88 13.06
C PRO A 660 15.00 7.31 13.51
N LYS A 661 16.00 8.01 14.05
CA LYS A 661 15.85 9.43 14.42
C LYS A 661 16.10 10.34 13.22
N CYS A 662 15.27 11.36 13.09
CA CYS A 662 15.47 12.47 12.16
C CYS A 662 15.77 13.76 12.94
N ASP A 663 17.02 13.94 13.32
CA ASP A 663 17.53 15.06 14.12
C ASP A 663 18.69 15.81 13.43
N THR A 664 18.86 15.59 12.13
CA THR A 664 19.89 16.24 11.30
C THR A 664 19.27 17.15 10.25
N GLU A 665 20.00 18.20 9.85
CA GLU A 665 19.57 19.12 8.79
C GLU A 665 19.35 18.41 7.45
N ALA A 666 20.13 17.37 7.15
CA ALA A 666 19.96 16.57 5.94
C ALA A 666 18.61 15.84 5.93
N CYS A 667 18.26 15.18 7.04
CA CYS A 667 16.98 14.51 7.17
C CYS A 667 15.82 15.52 7.17
N GLN A 668 15.98 16.66 7.84
CA GLN A 668 15.01 17.77 7.83
C GLN A 668 14.69 18.23 6.40
N LYS A 669 15.72 18.52 5.59
CA LYS A 669 15.54 18.93 4.19
C LYS A 669 14.89 17.85 3.34
N ALA A 670 15.30 16.59 3.51
CA ALA A 670 14.75 15.47 2.77
C ALA A 670 13.25 15.28 3.05
N LYS A 671 12.87 15.18 4.33
CA LYS A 671 11.48 15.00 4.77
C LYS A 671 10.56 16.14 4.30
N ILE A 672 11.01 17.38 4.42
CA ILE A 672 10.26 18.55 3.92
C ILE A 672 10.08 18.45 2.41
N CYS A 673 11.12 18.06 1.67
CA CYS A 673 11.04 17.88 0.23
C CYS A 673 10.01 16.80 -0.15
N TYR A 674 10.04 15.62 0.49
CA TYR A 674 9.07 14.55 0.20
C TYR A 674 7.62 14.97 0.46
N MET A 675 7.36 15.69 1.56
CA MET A 675 6.02 16.24 1.87
C MET A 675 5.51 17.23 0.81
N ARG A 676 6.39 17.80 0.00
CA ARG A 676 6.05 18.74 -1.08
C ARG A 676 6.10 18.10 -2.47
N SER A 677 6.26 16.77 -2.54
CA SER A 677 6.44 16.02 -3.79
C SER A 677 5.25 15.13 -4.10
N GLY A 678 4.32 15.61 -4.93
CA GLY A 678 3.15 14.85 -5.39
C GLY A 678 3.37 13.96 -6.62
N SER A 679 4.59 13.90 -7.17
CA SER A 679 4.94 13.08 -8.34
C SER A 679 6.37 12.54 -8.24
N VAL A 680 6.70 11.52 -9.03
CA VAL A 680 8.06 11.00 -9.18
C VAL A 680 9.04 12.12 -9.56
N ALA A 681 8.67 12.97 -10.52
CA ALA A 681 9.50 14.06 -11.00
C ALA A 681 9.96 15.00 -9.88
N LEU A 682 9.10 15.24 -8.88
CA LEU A 682 9.41 16.07 -7.72
C LEU A 682 10.18 15.26 -6.65
N GLY A 683 9.75 14.03 -6.39
CA GLY A 683 10.36 13.15 -5.38
C GLY A 683 11.84 12.85 -5.68
N GLN A 684 12.16 12.60 -6.95
CA GLN A 684 13.53 12.34 -7.39
C GLN A 684 14.48 13.53 -7.24
N GLN A 685 13.96 14.76 -7.10
CA GLN A 685 14.78 15.95 -6.84
C GLN A 685 15.16 16.07 -5.35
N CYS A 686 14.51 15.31 -4.47
CA CYS A 686 14.78 15.31 -3.05
C CYS A 686 16.04 14.51 -2.72
N PRO A 687 16.80 14.91 -1.66
CA PRO A 687 17.84 14.05 -1.11
C PRO A 687 17.24 12.67 -0.76
N GLN A 688 17.89 11.57 -1.15
CA GLN A 688 17.34 10.22 -1.02
C GLN A 688 17.79 9.53 0.29
N GLY A 689 17.13 8.43 0.65
CA GLY A 689 17.53 7.57 1.77
C GLY A 689 16.97 7.96 3.15
N TYR A 690 16.08 8.95 3.22
CA TYR A 690 15.38 9.37 4.45
C TYR A 690 13.86 9.14 4.39
N ALA A 691 13.34 8.54 3.33
CA ALA A 691 11.91 8.45 3.05
C ALA A 691 11.16 7.63 4.10
N SER A 692 11.56 6.37 4.30
CA SER A 692 10.90 5.41 5.19
C SER A 692 11.48 5.40 6.60
N VAL A 693 10.63 5.15 7.60
CA VAL A 693 11.01 4.93 9.01
C VAL A 693 10.96 3.46 9.43
N GLN A 694 10.80 2.52 8.48
CA GLN A 694 10.75 1.07 8.74
C GLN A 694 12.13 0.45 8.98
N SER A 695 13.21 1.17 8.66
CA SER A 695 14.59 0.74 8.90
C SER A 695 15.54 1.92 9.09
N ALA A 696 16.82 1.65 9.37
CA ALA A 696 17.82 2.70 9.48
C ALA A 696 17.98 3.46 8.15
N PHE A 697 18.10 4.79 8.22
CA PHE A 697 18.32 5.63 7.05
C PHE A 697 19.62 5.26 6.31
N LYS A 698 19.54 5.24 4.97
CA LYS A 698 20.65 4.94 4.05
C LYS A 698 20.80 6.09 3.06
N PRO A 699 21.33 7.25 3.48
CA PRO A 699 21.46 8.42 2.61
C PRO A 699 22.36 8.12 1.41
N THR A 700 21.94 8.56 0.22
CA THR A 700 22.67 8.41 -1.05
C THR A 700 22.78 9.72 -1.80
#